data_AF-A0A8C0UBB9-F1
#
_entry.id   AF-A0A8C0UBB9-F1
#
_cell.length_a   1.000
_cell.length_b   1.000
_cell.length_c   1.000
_cell.angle_alpha   90.00
_cell.angle_beta   90.00
_cell.angle_gamma   90.00
#
_symmetry.space_group_name_H-M   'P 1'
#
loop_
_entity.id
_entity.type
_entity.pdbx_description
1 polymer ?
#
loop_
_entity_poly.entity_id
_entity_poly.type
_entity_poly.pdbx_seq_one_letter_code
_entity_poly.pdbx_strand_id
1 'polypeptide(L)'
;NRNGLPKCPEKPERHCSLFVDLGSSELRKDIYITVHIIRIGRMGAGEKKNACNVQYRRPFGCAVLSIADLLAGDSKDDLVLKVYMCNTESDWYQIHENIIKKLNARYNLTGSNAGLAVSLQLLHGDIEQIRREYTSRFTHGVSITRKLGFSNIIMPGEMRNDLYITVERGEFEKGGKSVARNVEVTMHVVDSSGQILKDFISFGSGEPPASEYHSFVLYHNNCPRWAELLKLPIPVDKFRGAHIRCEFRHCSTKEKGEKKLFGFSFMPLMQENGRTLPDGTHELIVHKCEENANLQDSGRYLKLPFSKGISLGNNSQAVKTTKESFWITSFLCSTKLTQNGDMLDLLKWRTHPDKIAGCLSKLKEIDGSEIVKFLQDTLDTLFGILDENSQKYGSKVFDCLVHIINLLQDSKFHHFKPVMDTYIESHFAGALAYRDLIKVLKWHIDRVTEVELHDHIQEVLKAQEYIFKYIVQSRRLFSIATGGQNEEEFRCCIQELLMSVRFFLSQESKGTSALSQLQAVFLSSFPSVYSELLKLFDVREVANLVHDALGSLPTVMHGDESLQAVKLQSIGKTVESHLYTNPDSRCILLPVVLHHLHMHLQEQKDLIMCARILSNIFCLIKKNSSEKSVLEEIDVIVNSLLDILLRTILEITSRPQPSGSALRLQFQDVTGEFVSCLLSLLRQMTDRHYQQLLDSFNTKEDLRDFLLQIFTVFRILIRPEMFPKDWTVMRLVANNVIITTVLYLSDALRKNFLNENFDYKIWDSYFFLAVIFINQLCLQLEMFTPSKKKKVLEKYGDMRVTMGCEIFSMWQNLGNLPISISSQRNERTPSEKIKKKSTTPSGQNYYALKYT
;
A
#
# COMPACT_ATOMS: atom_id res chain seq x y z
N ASN A 1 32.19 33.90 19.24
CA ASN A 1 33.25 34.90 19.56
C ASN A 1 34.61 34.39 19.04
N ARG A 2 35.76 35.02 19.39
CA ARG A 2 37.09 34.59 18.90
C ARG A 2 37.47 33.15 19.26
N ASN A 3 36.93 32.64 20.36
CA ASN A 3 37.24 31.31 20.89
C ASN A 3 36.22 30.25 20.40
N GLY A 4 35.37 30.58 19.42
CA GLY A 4 34.34 29.66 18.93
C GLY A 4 33.19 29.41 19.91
N LEU A 5 33.07 30.21 20.98
CA LEU A 5 31.97 30.10 21.95
C LEU A 5 30.73 30.89 21.46
N PRO A 6 29.53 30.61 22.05
CA PRO A 6 28.28 31.27 21.71
C PRO A 6 28.35 32.79 21.69
N LYS A 7 27.47 33.41 20.88
CA LYS A 7 27.40 34.87 20.73
C LYS A 7 26.94 35.56 22.02
N CYS A 8 26.06 34.91 22.78
CA CYS A 8 25.52 35.36 24.06
C CYS A 8 25.85 34.34 25.16
N PRO A 9 27.05 34.37 25.78
CA PRO A 9 27.47 33.36 26.77
C PRO A 9 26.63 33.36 28.07
N GLU A 10 25.87 34.42 28.34
CA GLU A 10 25.03 34.59 29.54
C GLU A 10 23.67 33.88 29.44
N LYS A 11 23.29 33.36 28.26
CA LYS A 11 22.12 32.50 28.08
C LYS A 11 22.58 31.14 27.56
N PRO A 12 22.28 30.02 28.23
CA PRO A 12 22.45 28.70 27.62
C PRO A 12 21.48 28.60 26.44
N GLU A 13 21.96 28.88 25.23
CA GLU A 13 21.16 28.75 24.00
C GLU A 13 20.91 27.26 23.74
N ARG A 14 19.80 26.75 24.25
CA ARG A 14 19.30 25.43 23.86
C ARG A 14 18.59 25.56 22.53
N HIS A 15 19.30 25.24 21.45
CA HIS A 15 18.70 25.15 20.12
C HIS A 15 17.99 23.81 19.96
N CYS A 16 16.69 23.85 19.65
CA CYS A 16 15.87 22.67 19.44
C CYS A 16 15.19 22.74 18.08
N SER A 17 15.38 21.69 17.28
CA SER A 17 14.75 21.53 15.96
C SER A 17 14.14 20.14 15.87
N LEU A 18 12.90 20.07 15.40
CA LEU A 18 12.23 18.85 15.01
C LEU A 18 12.43 18.65 13.50
N PHE A 19 13.13 17.58 13.12
CA PHE A 19 13.26 17.16 11.74
C PHE A 19 12.05 16.32 11.34
N VAL A 20 11.40 16.67 10.22
CA VAL A 20 10.18 16.00 9.73
C VAL A 20 10.37 15.49 8.29
N ASP A 21 9.39 14.75 7.79
CA ASP A 21 9.34 14.19 6.42
C ASP A 21 10.36 13.08 6.13
N LEU A 22 10.84 12.40 7.18
CA LEU A 22 11.82 11.30 7.08
C LEU A 22 11.12 9.94 7.05
N GLY A 23 11.41 9.13 6.03
CA GLY A 23 10.89 7.77 5.88
C GLY A 23 11.77 6.70 6.53
N SER A 24 11.20 5.52 6.82
CA SER A 24 11.95 4.40 7.40
C SER A 24 13.11 3.90 6.53
N SER A 25 13.03 4.08 5.21
CA SER A 25 14.12 3.74 4.28
C SER A 25 15.32 4.68 4.39
N GLU A 26 15.09 5.91 4.82
CA GLU A 26 16.13 6.94 4.95
C GLU A 26 16.89 6.76 6.25
N LEU A 27 16.21 6.41 7.33
CA LEU A 27 16.81 6.08 8.62
C LEU A 27 17.76 4.86 8.57
N ARG A 28 17.70 4.06 7.51
CA ARG A 28 18.63 2.93 7.25
C ARG A 28 19.93 3.35 6.55
N LYS A 29 20.04 4.61 6.11
CA LYS A 29 21.25 5.14 5.47
C LYS A 29 22.23 5.66 6.52
N ASP A 30 23.48 5.85 6.11
CA ASP A 30 24.49 6.52 6.93
C ASP A 30 24.16 8.01 7.08
N ILE A 31 23.45 8.37 8.15
CA ILE A 31 23.07 9.74 8.46
C ILE A 31 23.99 10.31 9.55
N TYR A 32 24.44 11.54 9.34
CA TYR A 32 25.31 12.26 10.26
C TYR A 32 24.73 13.62 10.64
N ILE A 33 24.90 13.99 11.91
CA ILE A 33 24.74 15.36 12.39
C ILE A 33 26.08 16.07 12.16
N THR A 34 26.07 17.16 11.39
CA THR A 34 27.24 18.01 11.15
C THR A 34 27.02 19.38 11.79
N VAL A 35 27.99 19.84 12.56
CA VAL A 35 27.98 21.17 13.16
C VAL A 35 29.17 21.99 12.66
N HIS A 36 28.86 23.05 11.92
CA HIS A 36 29.84 24.02 11.45
C HIS A 36 29.89 25.23 12.38
N ILE A 37 31.05 25.49 12.98
CA ILE A 37 31.26 26.63 13.87
C ILE A 37 31.92 27.76 13.08
N ILE A 38 31.22 28.89 12.99
CA ILE A 38 31.68 30.12 12.35
C ILE A 38 31.94 31.16 13.44
N ARG A 39 33.16 31.69 13.50
CA ARG A 39 33.52 32.80 14.39
C ARG A 39 33.23 34.14 13.71
N ILE A 40 32.97 35.15 14.53
CA ILE A 40 32.84 36.55 14.09
C ILE A 40 34.03 37.32 14.65
N GLY A 41 34.77 38.02 13.79
CA GLY A 41 35.97 38.76 14.19
C GLY A 41 36.68 39.51 13.06
N ARG A 42 37.90 39.98 13.33
CA ARG A 42 38.73 40.70 12.34
C ARG A 42 39.35 39.74 11.30
N MET A 43 39.79 40.30 10.17
CA MET A 43 40.43 39.55 9.08
C MET A 43 41.85 39.08 9.43
N GLY A 44 42.65 39.88 10.13
CA GLY A 44 44.01 39.52 10.56
C GLY A 44 44.05 38.78 11.91
N ALA A 45 45.07 37.92 12.10
CA ALA A 45 45.36 37.29 13.39
C ALA A 45 46.27 38.21 14.22
N GLY A 46 45.77 38.73 15.35
CA GLY A 46 46.56 39.58 16.26
C GLY A 46 45.69 40.38 17.24
N GLU A 47 46.05 40.35 18.53
CA GLU A 47 45.31 40.96 19.63
C GLU A 47 45.75 42.41 19.88
N LYS A 48 44.89 43.38 19.57
CA LYS A 48 44.83 44.64 20.33
C LYS A 48 43.39 44.99 20.65
N LYS A 49 43.15 45.37 21.91
CA LYS A 49 41.87 45.58 22.60
C LYS A 49 41.00 46.76 22.12
N ASN A 50 41.22 47.30 20.91
CA ASN A 50 40.39 48.42 20.44
C ASN A 50 39.18 47.90 19.63
N ALA A 51 38.00 48.47 19.87
CA ALA A 51 36.79 48.15 19.13
C ALA A 51 36.98 48.49 17.64
N CYS A 52 37.05 47.46 16.79
CA CYS A 52 36.92 47.64 15.35
C CYS A 52 35.44 47.47 15.01
N ASN A 53 34.87 48.44 14.28
CA ASN A 53 33.46 48.41 13.89
C ASN A 53 33.14 47.38 12.80
N VAL A 54 34.15 46.90 12.04
CA VAL A 54 33.94 45.94 10.94
C VAL A 54 34.31 44.53 11.39
N GLN A 55 33.32 43.64 11.38
CA GLN A 55 33.45 42.22 11.75
C GLN A 55 33.12 41.33 10.55
N TYR A 56 33.82 40.21 10.44
CA TYR A 56 33.65 39.22 9.37
C TYR A 56 33.32 37.84 9.96
N ARG A 57 32.43 37.12 9.28
CA ARG A 57 32.19 35.68 9.52
C ARG A 57 33.39 34.90 8.98
N ARG A 58 33.94 33.99 9.77
CA ARG A 58 35.10 33.15 9.39
C ARG A 58 34.96 31.72 9.91
N PRO A 59 35.48 30.71 9.20
CA PRO A 59 35.56 29.36 9.71
C PRO A 59 36.29 29.28 11.05
N PHE A 60 35.81 28.41 11.95
CA PHE A 60 36.50 28.09 13.21
C PHE A 60 36.75 26.59 13.36
N GLY A 61 35.72 25.76 13.22
CA GLY A 61 35.85 24.31 13.39
C GLY A 61 34.58 23.55 13.02
N CYS A 62 34.68 22.24 12.95
CA CYS A 62 33.58 21.35 12.59
C CYS A 62 33.50 20.18 13.57
N ALA A 63 32.28 19.72 13.87
CA ALA A 63 32.03 18.48 14.58
C ALA A 63 31.06 17.61 13.77
N VAL A 64 31.24 16.29 13.83
CA VAL A 64 30.37 15.33 13.15
C VAL A 64 30.04 14.16 14.07
N LEU A 65 28.81 13.66 14.01
CA LEU A 65 28.33 12.51 14.77
C LEU A 65 27.40 11.64 13.94
N SER A 66 27.57 10.33 14.02
CA SER A 66 26.68 9.36 13.38
C SER A 66 25.36 9.25 14.15
N ILE A 67 24.22 9.27 13.45
CA ILE A 67 22.92 9.03 14.07
C ILE A 67 22.77 7.58 14.52
N ALA A 68 23.41 6.62 13.83
CA ALA A 68 23.37 5.21 14.24
C ALA A 68 23.94 5.02 15.66
N ASP A 69 25.00 5.76 16.00
CA ASP A 69 25.62 5.73 17.33
C ASP A 69 24.68 6.31 18.41
N LEU A 70 23.82 7.28 18.04
CA LEU A 70 22.81 7.87 18.92
C LEU A 70 21.61 6.95 19.13
N LEU A 71 21.20 6.18 18.12
CA LEU A 71 20.04 5.29 18.18
C LEU A 71 20.38 3.94 18.84
N ALA A 72 21.65 3.51 18.81
CA ALA A 72 22.11 2.27 19.44
C ALA A 72 22.41 2.40 20.94
N GLY A 73 22.51 3.62 21.47
CA GLY A 73 22.77 3.87 22.88
C GLY A 73 21.51 3.80 23.73
N ASP A 74 21.48 2.93 24.74
CA ASP A 74 20.40 2.84 25.75
C ASP A 74 20.37 4.04 26.73
N SER A 75 21.34 4.95 26.67
CA SER A 75 21.51 6.05 27.64
C SER A 75 20.91 7.37 27.14
N LYS A 76 20.02 7.97 27.96
CA LYS A 76 19.46 9.32 27.79
C LYS A 76 20.45 10.47 28.05
N ASP A 77 21.75 10.19 28.09
CA ASP A 77 22.78 11.16 28.45
C ASP A 77 23.21 11.99 27.24
N ASP A 78 23.52 13.28 27.45
CA ASP A 78 24.00 14.17 26.39
C ASP A 78 25.36 13.70 25.86
N LEU A 79 25.48 13.48 24.54
CA LEU A 79 26.77 13.18 23.92
C LEU A 79 27.56 14.47 23.68
N VAL A 80 28.84 14.46 24.08
CA VAL A 80 29.75 15.58 23.84
C VAL A 80 30.45 15.41 22.49
N LEU A 81 30.13 16.29 21.54
CA LEU A 81 30.79 16.39 20.25
C LEU A 81 32.19 17.00 20.38
N LYS A 82 33.17 16.32 19.79
CA LYS A 82 34.53 16.83 19.64
C LYS A 82 34.60 17.81 18.46
N VAL A 83 35.09 19.02 18.73
CA VAL A 83 35.26 20.06 17.70
C VAL A 83 36.69 19.99 17.14
N TYR A 84 36.77 19.78 15.82
CA TYR A 84 38.01 19.82 15.06
C TYR A 84 38.22 21.23 14.50
N MET A 85 39.31 21.88 14.90
CA MET A 85 39.65 23.24 14.49
C MET A 85 40.09 23.29 13.03
N CYS A 86 39.63 24.32 12.32
CA CYS A 86 40.03 24.62 10.96
C CYS A 86 41.41 25.30 10.97
N ASN A 87 42.46 24.52 10.69
CA ASN A 87 43.83 25.02 10.56
C ASN A 87 44.08 25.67 9.19
N THR A 88 43.44 25.15 8.14
CA THR A 88 43.57 25.62 6.76
C THR A 88 42.20 25.97 6.21
N GLU A 89 41.92 27.26 6.04
CA GLU A 89 40.60 27.75 5.61
C GLU A 89 40.24 27.31 4.17
N SER A 90 41.22 26.99 3.30
CA SER A 90 40.96 26.51 1.92
C SER A 90 40.23 25.18 1.85
N ASP A 91 40.39 24.32 2.86
CA ASP A 91 39.85 22.96 2.89
C ASP A 91 38.54 22.88 3.68
N TRP A 92 38.01 24.04 4.09
CA TRP A 92 36.79 24.14 4.90
C TRP A 92 35.62 23.39 4.28
N TYR A 93 35.42 23.50 2.97
CA TYR A 93 34.30 22.86 2.27
C TYR A 93 34.28 21.32 2.38
N GLN A 94 35.40 20.67 2.70
CA GLN A 94 35.49 19.20 2.87
C GLN A 94 35.75 18.75 4.32
N ILE A 95 35.78 19.68 5.28
CA ILE A 95 36.17 19.34 6.66
C ILE A 95 35.26 18.25 7.26
N HIS A 96 33.95 18.33 7.05
CA HIS A 96 32.99 17.35 7.56
C HIS A 96 33.17 15.98 6.91
N GLU A 97 33.37 15.90 5.58
CA GLU A 97 33.67 14.65 4.89
C GLU A 97 34.96 14.01 5.39
N ASN A 98 36.02 14.80 5.58
CA ASN A 98 37.29 14.31 6.10
C ASN A 98 37.12 13.72 7.50
N ILE A 99 36.27 14.32 8.35
CA ILE A 99 35.97 13.80 9.68
C ILE A 99 35.19 12.47 9.59
N ILE A 100 34.18 12.40 8.72
CA ILE A 100 33.39 11.18 8.47
C ILE A 100 34.29 10.03 7.99
N LYS A 101 35.20 10.31 7.04
CA LYS A 101 36.19 9.37 6.50
C LYS A 101 37.34 9.07 7.47
N LYS A 102 37.27 9.57 8.72
CA LYS A 102 38.27 9.39 9.79
C LYS A 102 39.66 9.93 9.45
N LEU A 103 39.78 10.92 8.56
CA LEU A 103 41.03 11.61 8.20
C LEU A 103 41.38 12.73 9.22
N ASN A 104 41.16 12.46 10.51
CA ASN A 104 41.16 13.45 11.60
C ASN A 104 42.55 13.94 12.04
N ALA A 105 43.62 13.20 11.71
CA ALA A 105 44.98 13.51 12.15
C ALA A 105 45.50 14.88 11.68
N ARG A 106 44.82 15.51 10.69
CA ARG A 106 45.19 16.81 10.12
C ARG A 106 44.59 18.00 10.88
N TYR A 107 43.66 17.76 11.80
CA TYR A 107 42.93 18.80 12.51
C TYR A 107 43.23 18.76 14.01
N ASN A 108 43.43 19.93 14.61
CA ASN A 108 43.64 20.05 16.04
C ASN A 108 42.30 20.01 16.77
N LEU A 109 42.23 19.32 17.92
CA LEU A 109 41.05 19.32 18.77
C LEU A 109 41.00 20.59 19.64
N THR A 110 39.80 21.08 19.94
CA THR A 110 39.60 22.06 21.00
C THR A 110 39.93 21.46 22.37
N GLY A 111 40.38 22.29 23.32
CA GLY A 111 40.71 21.84 24.68
C GLY A 111 39.52 21.18 25.41
N SER A 112 39.80 20.36 26.43
CA SER A 112 38.87 19.44 27.12
C SER A 112 37.59 20.06 27.71
N ASN A 113 37.50 21.39 27.84
CA ASN A 113 36.32 22.09 28.36
C ASN A 113 35.45 22.76 27.27
N ALA A 114 35.77 22.58 25.98
CA ALA A 114 35.02 23.16 24.87
C ALA A 114 34.45 22.04 23.97
N GLY A 115 33.16 21.73 24.15
CA GLY A 115 32.42 20.74 23.38
C GLY A 115 30.95 21.12 23.24
N LEU A 116 30.26 20.54 22.25
CA LEU A 116 28.83 20.72 22.04
C LEU A 116 28.09 19.50 22.58
N ALA A 117 27.15 19.70 23.50
CA ALA A 117 26.26 18.64 23.97
C ALA A 117 25.10 18.49 22.98
N VAL A 118 24.85 17.28 22.50
CA VAL A 118 23.73 16.97 21.61
C VAL A 118 22.95 15.79 22.15
N SER A 119 21.63 15.94 22.19
CA SER A 119 20.67 14.86 22.44
C SER A 119 19.70 14.75 21.26
N LEU A 120 19.35 13.51 20.92
CA LEU A 120 18.43 13.17 19.83
C LEU A 120 17.31 12.28 20.38
N GLN A 121 16.10 12.48 19.90
CA GLN A 121 14.95 11.63 20.21
C GLN A 121 14.20 11.33 18.92
N LEU A 122 13.95 10.05 18.65
CA LEU A 122 13.10 9.61 17.55
C LEU A 122 11.64 9.60 17.98
N LEU A 123 10.77 10.27 17.21
CA LEU A 123 9.33 10.33 17.44
C LEU A 123 8.63 9.68 16.24
N HIS A 124 7.58 8.89 16.51
CA HIS A 124 6.81 8.18 15.49
C HIS A 124 5.40 8.75 15.43
N GLY A 125 4.88 8.94 14.20
CA GLY A 125 3.55 9.49 13.97
C GLY A 125 3.58 10.75 13.10
N ASP A 126 2.39 11.24 12.76
CA ASP A 126 2.26 12.53 12.07
C ASP A 126 2.50 13.71 13.01
N ILE A 127 2.73 14.90 12.45
CA ILE A 127 3.07 16.10 13.25
C ILE A 127 1.97 16.51 14.22
N GLU A 128 0.70 16.28 13.87
CA GLU A 128 -0.45 16.66 14.71
C GLU A 128 -0.60 15.70 15.89
N GLN A 129 -0.38 14.41 15.67
CA GLN A 129 -0.27 13.39 16.72
C GLN A 129 0.89 13.73 17.67
N ILE A 130 2.09 13.99 17.13
CA ILE A 130 3.27 14.32 17.93
C ILE A 130 3.04 15.59 18.75
N ARG A 131 2.38 16.61 18.19
CA ARG A 131 2.03 17.84 18.92
C ARG A 131 1.09 17.56 20.10
N ARG A 132 0.09 16.69 19.91
CA ARG A 132 -0.84 16.29 20.98
C ARG A 132 -0.13 15.52 22.08
N GLU A 133 0.63 14.47 21.72
CA GLU A 133 1.29 13.58 22.67
C GLU A 133 2.45 14.25 23.43
N TYR A 134 3.18 15.16 22.79
CA TYR A 134 4.36 15.82 23.35
C TYR A 134 4.18 17.34 23.54
N THR A 135 2.96 17.76 23.90
CA THR A 135 2.58 19.19 24.04
C THR A 135 3.61 20.02 24.80
N SER A 136 4.15 19.51 25.91
CA SER A 136 5.13 20.22 26.75
C SER A 136 6.45 20.55 26.02
N ARG A 137 6.85 19.78 25.01
CA ARG A 137 8.06 20.04 24.21
C ARG A 137 7.88 21.20 23.24
N PHE A 138 6.68 21.41 22.72
CA PHE A 138 6.39 22.47 21.74
C PHE A 138 6.18 23.86 22.37
N THR A 139 5.96 23.92 23.68
CA THR A 139 5.77 25.20 24.42
C THR A 139 7.02 26.10 24.43
N HIS A 140 8.21 25.56 24.15
CA HIS A 140 9.49 26.27 24.25
C HIS A 140 10.07 26.74 22.89
N GLY A 141 9.25 26.83 21.83
CA GLY A 141 9.69 27.36 20.54
C GLY A 141 10.58 26.39 19.75
N VAL A 142 10.11 25.17 19.52
CA VAL A 142 10.81 24.18 18.67
C VAL A 142 10.68 24.57 17.20
N SER A 143 11.82 24.73 16.52
CA SER A 143 11.83 24.97 15.07
C SER A 143 11.50 23.70 14.30
N ILE A 144 10.78 23.82 13.19
CA ILE A 144 10.44 22.67 12.32
C ILE A 144 11.33 22.71 11.09
N THR A 145 12.15 21.67 10.92
CA THR A 145 13.04 21.53 9.77
C THR A 145 12.52 20.40 8.87
N ARG A 146 11.95 20.79 7.73
CA ARG A 146 11.53 19.83 6.69
C ARG A 146 12.74 19.27 5.96
N LYS A 147 12.59 18.04 5.47
CA LYS A 147 13.54 17.40 4.56
C LYS A 147 13.85 18.30 3.35
N LEU A 148 15.10 18.28 2.87
CA LEU A 148 15.46 18.84 1.57
C LEU A 148 14.85 17.95 0.48
N GLY A 149 13.87 18.49 -0.25
CA GLY A 149 13.00 17.69 -1.13
C GLY A 149 11.67 17.38 -0.47
N PHE A 150 10.82 16.63 -1.17
CA PHE A 150 9.51 16.27 -0.67
C PHE A 150 9.55 15.09 0.32
N SER A 151 8.54 15.07 1.19
CA SER A 151 8.08 13.86 1.88
C SER A 151 7.76 12.76 0.87
N ASN A 152 7.70 11.51 1.33
CA ASN A 152 7.30 10.39 0.47
C ASN A 152 5.86 10.50 -0.03
N ILE A 153 5.03 11.32 0.64
CA ILE A 153 3.61 11.53 0.35
C ILE A 153 3.35 13.04 0.44
N ILE A 154 2.72 13.60 -0.59
CA ILE A 154 2.25 14.99 -0.60
C ILE A 154 0.73 14.93 -0.57
N MET A 155 0.13 15.38 0.53
CA MET A 155 -1.33 15.36 0.67
C MET A 155 -1.97 16.47 -0.16
N PRO A 156 -3.21 16.27 -0.67
CA PRO A 156 -3.91 17.33 -1.39
C PRO A 156 -4.09 18.57 -0.50
N GLY A 157 -3.92 19.76 -1.07
CA GLY A 157 -3.94 21.04 -0.35
C GLY A 157 -2.62 21.42 0.35
N GLU A 158 -1.62 20.54 0.44
CA GLU A 158 -0.31 20.92 0.98
C GLU A 158 0.42 21.87 0.02
N MET A 159 0.70 23.10 0.47
CA MET A 159 1.47 24.07 -0.30
C MET A 159 2.92 24.14 0.18
N ARG A 160 3.85 23.93 -0.74
CA ARG A 160 5.27 24.17 -0.55
C ARG A 160 5.87 24.90 -1.75
N ASN A 161 6.68 25.92 -1.48
CA ASN A 161 7.45 26.66 -2.48
C ASN A 161 8.77 27.16 -1.89
N ASP A 162 9.68 26.22 -1.61
CA ASP A 162 11.00 26.53 -1.07
C ASP A 162 12.04 26.47 -2.18
N LEU A 163 12.70 27.58 -2.50
CA LEU A 163 13.88 27.60 -3.36
C LEU A 163 15.14 27.55 -2.50
N TYR A 164 15.95 26.51 -2.65
CA TYR A 164 17.24 26.40 -1.98
C TYR A 164 18.34 26.88 -2.90
N ILE A 165 19.24 27.71 -2.37
CA ILE A 165 20.41 28.22 -3.07
C ILE A 165 21.65 27.93 -2.24
N THR A 166 22.57 27.16 -2.79
CA THR A 166 23.91 26.98 -2.23
C THR A 166 24.86 27.98 -2.87
N VAL A 167 25.50 28.82 -2.07
CA VAL A 167 26.63 29.65 -2.50
C VAL A 167 27.85 28.75 -2.53
N GLU A 168 28.22 28.24 -3.71
CA GLU A 168 29.22 27.18 -3.87
C GLU A 168 30.65 27.72 -3.79
N ARG A 169 31.08 28.43 -4.83
CA ARG A 169 32.45 28.88 -5.00
C ARG A 169 32.55 30.06 -5.95
N GLY A 170 33.68 30.76 -5.92
CA GLY A 170 34.02 31.77 -6.92
C GLY A 170 35.46 31.65 -7.37
N GLU A 171 35.77 32.23 -8.52
CA GLU A 171 37.12 32.37 -9.07
C GLU A 171 37.33 33.83 -9.45
N PHE A 172 38.26 34.49 -8.77
CA PHE A 172 38.50 35.92 -8.88
C PHE A 172 39.96 36.21 -9.21
N GLU A 173 40.20 37.26 -9.99
CA GLU A 173 41.53 37.77 -10.28
C GLU A 173 42.08 38.54 -9.08
N LYS A 174 43.42 38.54 -8.92
CA LYS A 174 44.08 39.38 -7.91
C LYS A 174 43.86 40.87 -8.15
N GLY A 175 43.55 41.26 -9.39
CA GLY A 175 43.28 42.65 -9.79
C GLY A 175 44.44 43.59 -9.45
N GLY A 176 45.65 43.24 -9.92
CA GLY A 176 46.87 44.04 -9.75
C GLY A 176 47.56 43.95 -8.38
N LYS A 177 47.02 43.19 -7.41
CA LYS A 177 47.63 42.99 -6.09
C LYS A 177 48.59 41.79 -6.06
N SER A 178 49.59 41.83 -5.18
CA SER A 178 50.53 40.71 -4.95
C SER A 178 49.87 39.50 -4.29
N VAL A 179 48.94 39.75 -3.37
CA VAL A 179 48.17 38.75 -2.61
C VAL A 179 46.75 38.60 -3.13
N ALA A 180 46.14 37.44 -2.88
CA ALA A 180 44.75 37.16 -3.21
C ALA A 180 43.77 38.04 -2.43
N ARG A 181 42.58 38.26 -3.00
CA ARG A 181 41.48 39.03 -2.40
C ARG A 181 40.85 38.22 -1.27
N ASN A 182 40.42 38.92 -0.22
CA ASN A 182 39.46 38.41 0.74
C ASN A 182 38.08 38.79 0.20
N VAL A 183 37.29 37.81 -0.23
CA VAL A 183 36.01 38.05 -0.90
C VAL A 183 34.85 37.72 0.03
N GLU A 184 33.94 38.67 0.17
CA GLU A 184 32.62 38.48 0.77
C GLU A 184 31.56 38.58 -0.32
N VAL A 185 30.60 37.67 -0.30
CA VAL A 185 29.41 37.71 -1.15
C VAL A 185 28.25 38.27 -0.33
N THR A 186 27.63 39.33 -0.84
CA THR A 186 26.33 39.79 -0.35
C THR A 186 25.26 39.34 -1.34
N MET A 187 24.25 38.60 -0.90
CA MET A 187 23.16 38.14 -1.76
C MET A 187 21.84 38.84 -1.39
N HIS A 188 21.14 39.33 -2.41
CA HIS A 188 19.81 39.93 -2.32
C HIS A 188 18.82 39.17 -3.22
N VAL A 189 17.57 39.11 -2.80
CA VAL A 189 16.45 38.72 -3.66
C VAL A 189 15.75 40.00 -4.10
N VAL A 190 15.61 40.20 -5.40
CA VAL A 190 15.06 41.43 -6.00
C VAL A 190 13.79 41.07 -6.75
N ASP A 191 12.73 41.87 -6.60
CA ASP A 191 11.46 41.67 -7.29
C ASP A 191 11.44 42.28 -8.70
N SER A 192 10.32 42.10 -9.40
CA SER A 192 10.11 42.61 -10.76
C SER A 192 10.12 44.15 -10.87
N SER A 193 9.93 44.86 -9.75
CA SER A 193 10.03 46.32 -9.69
C SER A 193 11.46 46.83 -9.43
N GLY A 194 12.40 45.92 -9.17
CA GLY A 194 13.79 46.27 -8.82
C GLY A 194 14.01 46.48 -7.32
N GLN A 195 13.02 46.23 -6.47
CA GLN A 195 13.14 46.38 -5.01
C GLN A 195 13.63 45.11 -4.34
N ILE A 196 14.38 45.26 -3.25
CA ILE A 196 14.85 44.13 -2.44
C ILE A 196 13.67 43.57 -1.64
N LEU A 197 13.41 42.27 -1.82
CA LEU A 197 12.44 41.52 -1.04
C LEU A 197 12.97 41.33 0.38
N LYS A 198 12.33 42.01 1.34
CA LYS A 198 12.71 41.97 2.76
C LYS A 198 12.30 40.65 3.40
N ASP A 199 13.21 40.07 4.17
CA ASP A 199 12.98 38.90 5.01
C ASP A 199 12.56 37.64 4.23
N PHE A 200 13.20 37.43 3.06
CA PHE A 200 13.01 36.26 2.20
C PHE A 200 14.27 35.38 2.08
N ILE A 201 15.26 35.55 2.97
CA ILE A 201 16.45 34.69 3.04
C ILE A 201 16.51 34.05 4.43
N SER A 202 16.38 32.73 4.49
CA SER A 202 16.44 31.94 5.72
C SER A 202 17.76 31.17 5.78
N PHE A 203 18.57 31.42 6.82
CA PHE A 203 19.83 30.69 7.08
C PHE A 203 19.61 29.32 7.74
N GLY A 204 18.40 29.06 8.25
CA GLY A 204 18.03 27.81 8.91
C GLY A 204 16.67 27.95 9.61
N SER A 205 16.01 26.84 9.94
CA SER A 205 14.64 26.85 10.48
C SER A 205 14.48 27.50 11.86
N GLY A 206 15.57 27.62 12.62
CA GLY A 206 15.59 28.26 13.95
C GLY A 206 16.03 29.73 13.95
N GLU A 207 16.35 30.30 12.79
CA GLU A 207 16.79 31.68 12.65
C GLU A 207 15.69 32.53 12.00
N PRO A 208 15.52 33.80 12.41
CA PRO A 208 14.60 34.70 11.73
C PRO A 208 15.06 34.93 10.28
N PRO A 209 14.12 35.11 9.34
CA PRO A 209 14.48 35.44 7.97
C PRO A 209 15.16 36.81 7.90
N ALA A 210 16.01 36.99 6.90
CA ALA A 210 16.76 38.20 6.65
C ALA A 210 16.53 38.72 5.23
N SER A 211 16.82 40.02 5.06
CA SER A 211 16.72 40.73 3.78
C SER A 211 17.97 40.59 2.90
N GLU A 212 19.10 40.20 3.49
CA GLU A 212 20.38 40.01 2.80
C GLU A 212 21.20 38.90 3.46
N TYR A 213 21.93 38.14 2.65
CA TYR A 213 22.91 37.17 3.11
C TYR A 213 24.32 37.74 2.97
N HIS A 214 25.19 37.42 3.93
CA HIS A 214 26.62 37.72 3.88
C HIS A 214 27.42 36.44 4.08
N SER A 215 28.27 36.09 3.12
CA SER A 215 29.13 34.91 3.24
C SER A 215 30.18 35.05 4.34
N PHE A 216 30.71 33.93 4.83
CA PHE A 216 32.01 34.00 5.50
C PHE A 216 33.12 34.34 4.51
N VAL A 217 34.26 34.80 5.04
CA VAL A 217 35.40 35.25 4.25
C VAL A 217 36.61 34.36 4.51
N LEU A 218 37.20 33.85 3.42
CA LEU A 218 38.41 33.06 3.44
C LEU A 218 39.62 33.97 3.25
N TYR A 219 40.63 33.83 4.12
CA TYR A 219 41.80 34.70 4.11
C TYR A 219 42.69 34.44 2.88
N HIS A 220 42.96 35.49 2.12
CA HIS A 220 43.76 35.48 0.90
C HIS A 220 43.45 34.31 -0.04
N ASN A 221 42.17 34.12 -0.35
CA ASN A 221 41.71 33.07 -1.25
C ASN A 221 40.95 33.65 -2.44
N ASN A 222 41.53 33.52 -3.63
CA ASN A 222 40.92 33.93 -4.90
C ASN A 222 39.95 32.90 -5.48
N CYS A 223 39.98 31.67 -4.98
CA CYS A 223 39.09 30.59 -5.37
C CYS A 223 38.26 30.13 -4.15
N PRO A 224 37.54 31.04 -3.46
CA PRO A 224 36.84 30.69 -2.23
C PRO A 224 35.76 29.64 -2.50
N ARG A 225 35.61 28.68 -1.58
CA ARG A 225 34.53 27.69 -1.56
C ARG A 225 33.74 27.86 -0.27
N TRP A 226 32.51 28.33 -0.38
CA TRP A 226 31.67 28.63 0.78
C TRP A 226 30.79 27.44 1.17
N ALA A 227 30.14 26.82 0.20
CA ALA A 227 29.18 25.73 0.39
C ALA A 227 28.11 26.07 1.47
N GLU A 228 27.63 27.32 1.50
CA GLU A 228 26.56 27.74 2.42
C GLU A 228 25.20 27.60 1.73
N LEU A 229 24.32 26.77 2.30
CA LEU A 229 22.95 26.54 1.84
C LEU A 229 21.99 27.56 2.46
N LEU A 230 21.17 28.18 1.60
CA LEU A 230 20.17 29.18 1.97
C LEU A 230 18.80 28.74 1.49
N LYS A 231 17.76 29.00 2.28
CA LYS A 231 16.37 28.79 1.88
C LYS A 231 15.73 30.13 1.52
N LEU A 232 15.12 30.22 0.35
CA LEU A 232 14.39 31.38 -0.15
C LEU A 232 12.88 31.05 -0.23
N PRO A 233 12.09 31.34 0.82
CA PRO A 233 10.65 31.07 0.85
C PRO A 233 9.86 32.14 0.06
N ILE A 234 10.15 32.29 -1.23
CA ILE A 234 9.55 33.33 -2.08
C ILE A 234 8.11 32.91 -2.43
N PRO A 235 7.09 33.76 -2.24
CA PRO A 235 5.72 33.48 -2.63
C PRO A 235 5.60 33.25 -4.15
N VAL A 236 4.71 32.35 -4.56
CA VAL A 236 4.54 31.94 -5.97
C VAL A 236 4.20 33.14 -6.87
N ASP A 237 3.38 34.06 -6.37
CA ASP A 237 2.97 35.30 -7.06
C ASP A 237 4.12 36.28 -7.30
N LYS A 238 5.14 36.28 -6.44
CA LYS A 238 6.33 37.14 -6.56
C LYS A 238 7.48 36.52 -7.32
N PHE A 239 7.37 35.24 -7.69
CA PHE A 239 8.44 34.51 -8.36
C PHE A 239 8.66 35.01 -9.79
N ARG A 240 7.60 35.46 -10.47
CA ARG A 240 7.67 36.01 -11.83
C ARG A 240 8.40 37.35 -11.86
N GLY A 241 9.50 37.40 -12.61
CA GLY A 241 10.31 38.61 -12.77
C GLY A 241 11.26 38.90 -11.60
N ALA A 242 11.26 38.06 -10.55
CA ALA A 242 12.25 38.14 -9.49
C ALA A 242 13.59 37.52 -9.91
N HIS A 243 14.67 37.97 -9.29
CA HIS A 243 16.02 37.48 -9.52
C HIS A 243 16.88 37.55 -8.26
N ILE A 244 17.92 36.72 -8.22
CA ILE A 244 18.97 36.80 -7.20
C ILE A 244 20.05 37.75 -7.71
N ARG A 245 20.55 38.64 -6.85
CA ARG A 245 21.72 39.49 -7.12
C ARG A 245 22.80 39.21 -6.08
N CYS A 246 23.99 38.83 -6.53
CA CYS A 246 25.16 38.60 -5.70
C CYS A 246 26.20 39.70 -5.95
N GLU A 247 26.64 40.36 -4.89
CA GLU A 247 27.60 41.45 -4.93
C GLU A 247 28.91 41.01 -4.27
N PHE A 248 30.03 41.25 -4.93
CA PHE A 248 31.35 40.82 -4.47
C PHE A 248 32.13 41.99 -3.89
N ARG A 249 32.43 41.90 -2.60
CA ARG A 249 33.16 42.94 -1.87
C ARG A 249 34.52 42.43 -1.42
N HIS A 250 35.53 43.28 -1.54
CA HIS A 250 36.85 43.02 -0.99
C HIS A 250 36.92 43.49 0.47
N CYS A 251 37.25 42.54 1.35
CA CYS A 251 37.37 42.78 2.78
C CYS A 251 38.83 43.09 3.15
N SER A 252 39.08 44.33 3.57
CA SER A 252 40.43 44.79 3.90
C SER A 252 40.94 44.19 5.22
N THR A 253 42.26 43.97 5.30
CA THR A 253 42.96 43.62 6.54
C THR A 253 43.30 44.83 7.41
N LYS A 254 43.12 46.05 6.89
CA LYS A 254 43.39 47.32 7.61
C LYS A 254 42.25 47.64 8.60
N GLU A 255 42.60 48.23 9.75
CA GLU A 255 41.66 48.48 10.87
C GLU A 255 40.49 49.44 10.55
N LYS A 256 40.62 50.35 9.57
CA LYS A 256 39.56 51.26 9.09
C LYS A 256 39.07 50.92 7.68
N GLY A 257 39.35 49.71 7.19
CA GLY A 257 39.07 49.37 5.81
C GLY A 257 37.59 49.14 5.53
N GLU A 258 37.00 49.96 4.67
CA GLU A 258 35.66 49.74 4.12
C GLU A 258 35.63 48.53 3.17
N LYS A 259 34.47 47.89 3.08
CA LYS A 259 34.21 46.82 2.11
C LYS A 259 34.03 47.44 0.73
N LYS A 260 34.95 47.14 -0.19
CA LYS A 260 34.94 47.74 -1.54
C LYS A 260 34.26 46.81 -2.53
N LEU A 261 33.16 47.24 -3.13
CA LEU A 261 32.51 46.53 -4.24
C LEU A 261 33.45 46.48 -5.43
N PHE A 262 33.55 45.34 -6.09
CA PHE A 262 34.37 45.21 -7.31
C PHE A 262 33.67 44.49 -8.45
N GLY A 263 32.55 43.82 -8.17
CA GLY A 263 31.77 43.12 -9.17
C GLY A 263 30.46 42.60 -8.62
N PHE A 264 29.61 42.13 -9.53
CA PHE A 264 28.34 41.51 -9.19
C PHE A 264 27.97 40.42 -10.22
N SER A 265 27.04 39.56 -9.83
CA SER A 265 26.37 38.58 -10.67
C SER A 265 24.87 38.60 -10.36
N PHE A 266 24.05 38.11 -11.26
CA PHE A 266 22.63 37.94 -11.02
C PHE A 266 22.09 36.68 -11.69
N MET A 267 20.91 36.23 -11.29
CA MET A 267 20.23 35.07 -11.88
C MET A 267 18.71 35.25 -11.81
N PRO A 268 18.01 35.38 -12.95
CA PRO A 268 16.55 35.37 -12.98
C PRO A 268 15.97 34.05 -12.44
N LEU A 269 14.91 34.13 -11.63
CA LEU A 269 14.29 32.95 -11.05
C LEU A 269 13.32 32.25 -12.00
N MET A 270 12.79 32.96 -12.99
CA MET A 270 11.83 32.41 -13.95
C MET A 270 12.08 32.98 -15.35
N GLN A 271 11.95 32.12 -16.36
CA GLN A 271 12.04 32.47 -17.77
C GLN A 271 10.73 33.12 -18.26
N GLU A 272 10.77 33.77 -19.43
CA GLU A 272 9.60 34.42 -20.03
C GLU A 272 8.47 33.45 -20.37
N ASN A 273 8.80 32.23 -20.78
CA ASN A 273 7.84 31.13 -21.01
C ASN A 273 7.19 30.61 -19.70
N GLY A 274 7.65 31.08 -18.54
CA GLY A 274 7.13 30.71 -17.23
C GLY A 274 7.80 29.49 -16.59
N ARG A 275 8.82 28.89 -17.22
CA ARG A 275 9.62 27.84 -16.60
C ARG A 275 10.52 28.45 -15.53
N THR A 276 10.62 27.79 -14.39
CA THR A 276 11.49 28.24 -13.30
C THR A 276 12.96 27.92 -13.56
N LEU A 277 13.84 28.56 -12.78
CA LEU A 277 15.28 28.29 -12.75
C LEU A 277 15.50 26.78 -12.58
N PRO A 278 16.18 26.09 -13.52
CA PRO A 278 16.39 24.65 -13.44
C PRO A 278 17.30 24.29 -12.27
N ASP A 279 17.05 23.13 -11.65
CA ASP A 279 17.88 22.60 -10.59
C ASP A 279 19.28 22.25 -11.08
N GLY A 280 20.28 22.46 -10.23
CA GLY A 280 21.68 22.15 -10.52
C GLY A 280 22.61 23.33 -10.30
N THR A 281 23.87 23.14 -10.68
CA THR A 281 24.93 24.14 -10.52
C THR A 281 25.00 25.07 -11.73
N HIS A 282 24.96 26.37 -11.45
CA HIS A 282 24.97 27.45 -12.44
C HIS A 282 26.29 28.21 -12.40
N GLU A 283 26.94 28.33 -13.54
CA GLU A 283 28.09 29.22 -13.70
C GLU A 283 27.64 30.62 -14.14
N LEU A 284 27.85 31.58 -13.24
CA LEU A 284 27.48 32.98 -13.40
C LEU A 284 28.68 33.82 -13.84
N ILE A 285 28.40 34.80 -14.70
CA ILE A 285 29.38 35.80 -15.14
C ILE A 285 29.56 36.83 -14.03
N VAL A 286 30.82 37.13 -13.70
CA VAL A 286 31.17 38.21 -12.77
C VAL A 286 31.37 39.49 -13.59
N HIS A 287 30.43 40.42 -13.44
CA HIS A 287 30.47 41.75 -14.06
C HIS A 287 31.26 42.69 -13.17
N LYS A 288 32.39 43.21 -13.68
CA LYS A 288 33.21 44.19 -12.94
C LYS A 288 32.47 45.54 -12.86
N CYS A 289 32.52 46.19 -11.70
CA CYS A 289 31.88 47.49 -11.50
C CYS A 289 32.75 48.39 -10.60
N GLU A 290 32.50 49.69 -10.66
CA GLU A 290 33.15 50.67 -9.78
C GLU A 290 32.70 50.50 -8.33
N GLU A 291 33.51 50.96 -7.38
CA GLU A 291 33.23 50.80 -5.93
C GLU A 291 31.89 51.41 -5.50
N ASN A 292 31.41 52.45 -6.20
CA ASN A 292 30.17 53.18 -5.92
C ASN A 292 29.05 52.90 -6.93
N ALA A 293 29.13 51.80 -7.69
CA ALA A 293 28.13 51.48 -8.71
C ALA A 293 26.72 51.36 -8.11
N ASN A 294 25.75 52.07 -8.69
CA ASN A 294 24.35 51.98 -8.28
C ASN A 294 23.66 50.81 -8.97
N LEU A 295 23.45 49.72 -8.21
CA LEU A 295 22.77 48.51 -8.68
C LEU A 295 21.26 48.51 -8.43
N GLN A 296 20.65 49.63 -8.03
CA GLN A 296 19.20 49.71 -7.79
C GLN A 296 18.38 49.72 -9.10
N ASP A 297 18.95 50.22 -10.21
CA ASP A 297 18.30 50.19 -11.52
C ASP A 297 18.47 48.81 -12.19
N SER A 298 17.55 47.89 -11.87
CA SER A 298 17.54 46.51 -12.38
C SER A 298 17.48 46.44 -13.91
N GLY A 299 16.78 47.36 -14.56
CA GLY A 299 16.60 47.38 -16.01
C GLY A 299 17.90 47.54 -16.81
N ARG A 300 18.96 48.10 -16.21
CA ARG A 300 20.27 48.25 -16.88
C ARG A 300 21.06 46.95 -16.92
N TYR A 301 21.22 46.29 -15.78
CA TYR A 301 22.06 45.09 -15.72
C TYR A 301 21.32 43.81 -16.12
N LEU A 302 19.99 43.76 -16.01
CA LEU A 302 19.22 42.58 -16.46
C LEU A 302 19.34 42.34 -17.98
N LYS A 303 19.77 43.35 -18.75
CA LYS A 303 20.09 43.24 -20.19
C LYS A 303 21.46 42.58 -20.46
N LEU A 304 22.30 42.44 -19.45
CA LEU A 304 23.61 41.80 -19.56
C LEU A 304 23.47 40.27 -19.53
N PRO A 305 24.40 39.51 -20.13
CA PRO A 305 24.41 38.06 -19.98
C PRO A 305 24.71 37.67 -18.53
N PHE A 306 23.94 36.74 -17.98
CA PHE A 306 24.10 36.30 -16.59
C PHE A 306 24.89 34.98 -16.46
N SER A 307 24.85 34.10 -17.46
CA SER A 307 25.55 32.80 -17.45
C SER A 307 26.44 32.62 -18.67
N LYS A 308 27.56 31.91 -18.49
CA LYS A 308 28.51 31.60 -19.58
C LYS A 308 27.96 30.61 -20.62
N GLY A 309 26.89 29.88 -20.30
CA GLY A 309 26.24 28.92 -21.21
C GLY A 309 25.08 29.47 -22.04
N ILE A 310 24.61 30.69 -21.77
CA ILE A 310 23.43 31.28 -22.43
C ILE A 310 23.89 32.45 -23.29
N SER A 311 24.06 32.22 -24.59
CA SER A 311 24.20 33.31 -25.56
C SER A 311 22.83 33.93 -25.83
N LEU A 312 22.57 35.10 -25.25
CA LEU A 312 21.43 35.93 -25.64
C LEU A 312 21.63 36.38 -27.09
N GLY A 313 20.78 35.89 -27.99
CA GLY A 313 20.79 36.27 -29.39
C GLY A 313 20.51 37.76 -29.59
N ASN A 314 21.21 38.35 -30.57
CA ASN A 314 21.03 39.68 -31.16
C ASN A 314 21.28 40.90 -30.25
N ASN A 315 22.54 41.08 -29.82
CA ASN A 315 23.24 42.35 -30.02
C ASN A 315 24.76 42.16 -29.99
N SER A 316 25.38 42.45 -31.12
CA SER A 316 26.82 42.39 -31.37
C SER A 316 27.57 43.51 -30.64
N GLN A 317 27.71 43.37 -29.33
CA GLN A 317 28.94 43.79 -28.66
C GLN A 317 29.58 42.53 -28.11
N ALA A 318 30.75 42.19 -28.63
CA ALA A 318 31.57 41.11 -28.10
C ALA A 318 31.90 41.42 -26.63
N VAL A 319 31.05 40.95 -25.72
CA VAL A 319 31.30 41.04 -24.28
C VAL A 319 32.56 40.23 -24.04
N LYS A 320 33.66 40.91 -23.71
CA LYS A 320 34.88 40.27 -23.21
C LYS A 320 34.46 39.44 -22.00
N THR A 321 34.28 38.13 -22.17
CA THR A 321 33.97 37.22 -21.09
C THR A 321 35.08 37.33 -20.05
N THR A 322 34.72 37.76 -18.85
CA THR A 322 35.66 37.86 -17.74
C THR A 322 36.16 36.45 -17.41
N LYS A 323 37.46 36.32 -17.12
CA LYS A 323 38.04 35.05 -16.63
C LYS A 323 37.47 34.65 -15.26
N GLU A 324 36.85 35.59 -14.56
CA GLU A 324 36.21 35.39 -13.28
C GLU A 324 34.86 34.68 -13.44
N SER A 325 34.53 33.80 -12.50
CA SER A 325 33.30 33.01 -12.48
C SER A 325 32.79 32.87 -11.04
N PHE A 326 31.47 32.75 -10.90
CA PHE A 326 30.83 32.48 -9.62
C PHE A 326 29.81 31.37 -9.80
N TRP A 327 29.78 30.40 -8.87
CA TRP A 327 28.88 29.26 -8.95
C TRP A 327 27.88 29.28 -7.81
N ILE A 328 26.62 29.03 -8.17
CA ILE A 328 25.55 28.73 -7.22
C ILE A 328 24.92 27.41 -7.61
N THR A 329 24.38 26.67 -6.64
CA THR A 329 23.53 25.50 -6.92
C THR A 329 22.11 25.83 -6.51
N SER A 330 21.14 25.64 -7.40
CA SER A 330 19.72 25.80 -7.08
C SER A 330 19.01 24.45 -6.95
N PHE A 331 18.04 24.40 -6.04
CA PHE A 331 17.16 23.26 -5.86
C PHE A 331 15.76 23.73 -5.45
N LEU A 332 14.76 23.54 -6.30
CA LEU A 332 13.40 24.04 -6.12
C LEU A 332 12.48 22.92 -5.59
N CYS A 333 11.96 23.12 -4.38
CA CYS A 333 10.91 22.29 -3.80
C CYS A 333 9.57 23.00 -3.92
N SER A 334 8.91 22.88 -5.07
CA SER A 334 7.61 23.52 -5.33
C SER A 334 6.52 22.54 -5.73
N THR A 335 5.36 22.71 -5.11
CA THR A 335 4.07 22.05 -5.47
C THR A 335 3.25 22.92 -6.42
N LYS A 336 3.74 24.12 -6.79
CA LYS A 336 3.01 25.07 -7.64
C LYS A 336 3.78 25.54 -8.87
N LEU A 337 5.11 25.40 -8.85
CA LEU A 337 5.98 25.81 -9.95
C LEU A 337 6.78 24.62 -10.47
N THR A 338 6.46 24.18 -11.68
CA THR A 338 7.17 23.09 -12.37
C THR A 338 8.34 23.62 -13.21
N GLN A 339 9.41 22.83 -13.29
CA GLN A 339 10.55 23.04 -14.20
C GLN A 339 10.36 22.32 -15.53
N ASN A 340 9.43 21.36 -15.58
CA ASN A 340 9.09 20.58 -16.76
C ASN A 340 8.19 21.42 -17.69
N GLY A 341 8.61 21.57 -18.94
CA GLY A 341 7.90 22.41 -19.92
C GLY A 341 6.54 21.83 -20.32
N ASP A 342 6.46 20.52 -20.54
CA ASP A 342 5.23 19.86 -20.96
C ASP A 342 4.19 19.86 -19.83
N MET A 343 4.64 19.70 -18.58
CA MET A 343 3.78 19.85 -17.40
C MET A 343 3.26 21.28 -17.27
N LEU A 344 4.11 22.28 -17.49
CA LEU A 344 3.71 23.68 -17.42
C LEU A 344 2.68 24.04 -18.50
N ASP A 345 2.89 23.57 -19.72
CA ASP A 345 1.98 23.79 -20.85
C ASP A 345 0.60 23.16 -20.57
N LEU A 346 0.57 21.96 -19.96
CA LEU A 346 -0.67 21.32 -19.51
C LEU A 346 -1.35 22.16 -18.42
N LEU A 347 -0.65 22.52 -17.34
CA LEU A 347 -1.24 23.31 -16.25
C LEU A 347 -1.73 24.70 -16.71
N LYS A 348 -1.10 25.26 -17.74
CA LYS A 348 -1.47 26.56 -18.34
C LYS A 348 -2.29 26.41 -19.63
N TRP A 349 -2.97 25.28 -19.83
CA TRP A 349 -3.71 24.98 -21.06
C TRP A 349 -4.66 26.09 -21.52
N ARG A 350 -5.28 26.85 -20.60
CA ARG A 350 -6.16 27.99 -20.93
C ARG A 350 -5.44 29.14 -21.66
N THR A 351 -4.12 29.26 -21.51
CA THR A 351 -3.32 30.27 -22.21
C THR A 351 -3.08 29.93 -23.68
N HIS A 352 -3.09 28.65 -24.03
CA HIS A 352 -2.83 28.14 -25.38
C HIS A 352 -3.78 26.97 -25.70
N PRO A 353 -5.10 27.23 -25.87
CA PRO A 353 -6.11 26.18 -26.04
C PRO A 353 -5.92 25.36 -27.33
N ASP A 354 -5.19 25.89 -28.30
CA ASP A 354 -4.77 25.21 -29.53
C ASP A 354 -3.82 24.03 -29.26
N LYS A 355 -3.05 24.08 -28.16
CA LYS A 355 -2.04 23.07 -27.81
C LYS A 355 -2.56 21.94 -26.92
N ILE A 356 -3.81 21.99 -26.45
CA ILE A 356 -4.40 21.00 -25.52
C ILE A 356 -4.17 19.57 -26.00
N ALA A 357 -4.47 19.31 -27.28
CA ALA A 357 -4.35 17.98 -27.87
C ALA A 357 -2.93 17.41 -27.82
N GLY A 358 -1.90 18.27 -27.95
CA GLY A 358 -0.50 17.90 -27.83
C GLY A 358 -0.08 17.73 -26.37
N CYS A 359 -0.56 18.59 -25.47
CA CYS A 359 -0.27 18.50 -24.03
C CYS A 359 -0.77 17.18 -23.43
N LEU A 360 -1.99 16.76 -23.77
CA LEU A 360 -2.56 15.48 -23.32
C LEU A 360 -1.75 14.27 -23.81
N SER A 361 -1.29 14.30 -25.07
CA SER A 361 -0.46 13.22 -25.63
C SER A 361 0.90 13.10 -24.94
N LYS A 362 1.52 14.23 -24.57
CA LYS A 362 2.82 14.27 -23.91
C LYS A 362 2.78 13.93 -22.41
N LEU A 363 1.62 13.98 -21.76
CA LEU A 363 1.51 13.67 -20.32
C LEU A 363 2.09 12.28 -19.99
N LYS A 364 1.93 11.31 -20.90
CA LYS A 364 2.45 9.94 -20.74
C LYS A 364 4.00 9.86 -20.79
N GLU A 365 4.65 10.91 -21.29
CA GLU A 365 6.11 11.02 -21.39
C GLU A 365 6.73 11.72 -20.16
N ILE A 366 5.90 12.37 -19.33
CA ILE A 366 6.35 13.07 -18.13
C ILE A 366 6.71 12.03 -17.05
N ASP A 367 7.86 12.21 -16.38
CA ASP A 367 8.25 11.35 -15.27
C ASP A 367 7.16 11.37 -14.19
N GLY A 368 6.74 10.18 -13.76
CA GLY A 368 5.75 10.03 -12.69
C GLY A 368 6.13 10.75 -11.41
N SER A 369 7.43 10.96 -11.14
CA SER A 369 7.88 11.77 -10.00
C SER A 369 7.46 13.24 -10.09
N GLU A 370 7.32 13.77 -11.30
CA GLU A 370 6.81 15.12 -11.54
C GLU A 370 5.28 15.14 -11.45
N ILE A 371 4.59 14.15 -12.02
CA ILE A 371 3.12 14.04 -11.96
C ILE A 371 2.65 14.00 -10.50
N VAL A 372 3.26 13.18 -9.64
CA VAL A 372 2.82 13.05 -8.24
C VAL A 372 3.05 14.31 -7.40
N LYS A 373 4.01 15.18 -7.76
CA LYS A 373 4.21 16.49 -7.09
C LYS A 373 3.04 17.44 -7.32
N PHE A 374 2.43 17.34 -8.50
CA PHE A 374 1.33 18.20 -8.95
C PHE A 374 0.04 17.39 -9.11
N LEU A 375 -0.12 16.26 -8.42
CA LEU A 375 -1.19 15.30 -8.69
C LEU A 375 -2.58 15.96 -8.68
N GLN A 376 -2.86 16.75 -7.64
CA GLN A 376 -4.09 17.51 -7.52
C GLN A 376 -4.29 18.48 -8.70
N ASP A 377 -3.32 19.38 -8.95
CA ASP A 377 -3.43 20.38 -10.03
C ASP A 377 -3.52 19.71 -11.42
N THR A 378 -2.90 18.54 -11.60
CA THR A 378 -2.99 17.72 -12.83
C THR A 378 -4.39 17.18 -13.03
N LEU A 379 -4.98 16.58 -11.99
CA LEU A 379 -6.34 16.02 -12.05
C LEU A 379 -7.37 17.13 -12.23
N ASP A 380 -7.26 18.24 -11.50
CA ASP A 380 -8.11 19.43 -11.66
C ASP A 380 -8.02 19.97 -13.09
N THR A 381 -6.82 19.98 -13.67
CA THR A 381 -6.61 20.38 -15.07
C THR A 381 -7.29 19.44 -16.05
N LEU A 382 -7.14 18.13 -15.87
CA LEU A 382 -7.75 17.12 -16.74
C LEU A 382 -9.28 17.20 -16.73
N PHE A 383 -9.89 17.31 -15.54
CA PHE A 383 -11.34 17.47 -15.42
C PHE A 383 -11.81 18.85 -15.91
N GLY A 384 -11.02 19.91 -15.71
CA GLY A 384 -11.31 21.22 -16.29
C GLY A 384 -11.33 21.22 -17.83
N ILE A 385 -10.41 20.47 -18.47
CA ILE A 385 -10.40 20.27 -19.93
C ILE A 385 -11.62 19.45 -20.38
N LEU A 386 -12.00 18.43 -19.61
CA LEU A 386 -13.18 17.61 -19.88
C LEU A 386 -14.46 18.45 -19.85
N ASP A 387 -14.62 19.31 -18.85
CA ASP A 387 -15.79 20.16 -18.67
C ASP A 387 -15.92 21.23 -19.78
N GLU A 388 -14.81 21.77 -20.31
CA GLU A 388 -14.86 22.78 -21.37
C GLU A 388 -15.25 22.20 -22.74
N ASN A 389 -14.74 21.02 -23.12
CA ASN A 389 -15.08 20.40 -24.41
C ASN A 389 -14.93 18.87 -24.39
N SER A 390 -15.91 18.21 -23.78
CA SER A 390 -15.90 16.74 -23.63
C SER A 390 -15.96 15.99 -24.97
N GLN A 391 -16.64 16.54 -25.98
CA GLN A 391 -16.73 15.90 -27.31
C GLN A 391 -15.38 15.83 -28.01
N LYS A 392 -14.55 16.86 -27.88
CA LYS A 392 -13.24 16.93 -28.55
C LYS A 392 -12.14 16.24 -27.76
N TYR A 393 -12.15 16.36 -26.43
CA TYR A 393 -11.03 15.93 -25.58
C TYR A 393 -11.34 14.75 -24.66
N GLY A 394 -12.60 14.30 -24.55
CA GLY A 394 -13.03 13.32 -23.55
C GLY A 394 -12.26 12.01 -23.57
N SER A 395 -12.05 11.40 -24.74
CA SER A 395 -11.26 10.16 -24.85
C SER A 395 -9.79 10.36 -24.46
N LYS A 396 -9.16 11.49 -24.85
CA LYS A 396 -7.77 11.77 -24.48
C LYS A 396 -7.60 12.04 -22.99
N VAL A 397 -8.55 12.76 -22.38
CA VAL A 397 -8.56 12.99 -20.92
C VAL A 397 -8.72 11.67 -20.17
N PHE A 398 -9.63 10.80 -20.64
CA PHE A 398 -9.80 9.47 -20.07
C PHE A 398 -8.50 8.65 -20.12
N ASP A 399 -7.81 8.63 -21.26
CA ASP A 399 -6.52 7.95 -21.40
C ASP A 399 -5.44 8.52 -20.46
N CYS A 400 -5.44 9.83 -20.22
CA CYS A 400 -4.57 10.49 -19.25
C CYS A 400 -4.90 10.06 -17.81
N LEU A 401 -6.18 9.98 -17.46
CA LEU A 401 -6.63 9.52 -16.14
C LEU A 401 -6.23 8.06 -15.91
N VAL A 402 -6.44 7.17 -16.90
CA VAL A 402 -6.01 5.77 -16.83
C VAL A 402 -4.51 5.66 -16.61
N HIS A 403 -3.71 6.45 -17.33
CA HIS A 403 -2.26 6.48 -17.15
C HIS A 403 -1.85 6.90 -15.73
N ILE A 404 -2.44 7.98 -15.19
CA ILE A 404 -2.17 8.43 -13.82
C ILE A 404 -2.59 7.36 -12.79
N ILE A 405 -3.78 6.77 -12.95
CA ILE A 405 -4.27 5.74 -12.03
C ILE A 405 -3.31 4.54 -12.02
N ASN A 406 -2.89 4.05 -13.19
CA ASN A 406 -1.97 2.91 -13.28
C ASN A 406 -0.57 3.24 -12.76
N LEU A 407 -0.09 4.48 -12.97
CA LEU A 407 1.14 4.99 -12.37
C LEU A 407 1.09 4.89 -10.83
N LEU A 408 -0.03 5.29 -10.21
CA LEU A 408 -0.22 5.24 -8.76
C LEU A 408 -0.44 3.82 -8.22
N GLN A 409 -0.74 2.85 -9.08
CA GLN A 409 -0.78 1.43 -8.71
C GLN A 409 0.61 0.78 -8.69
N ASP A 410 1.61 1.36 -9.34
CA ASP A 410 3.01 0.89 -9.28
C ASP A 410 3.54 0.91 -7.84
N SER A 411 4.29 -0.13 -7.48
CA SER A 411 5.08 -0.22 -6.25
C SER A 411 5.85 1.06 -5.88
N LYS A 412 6.37 1.80 -6.86
CA LYS A 412 7.11 3.06 -6.65
C LYS A 412 6.24 4.16 -6.08
N PHE A 413 4.96 4.20 -6.45
CA PHE A 413 4.03 5.29 -6.11
C PHE A 413 2.84 4.83 -5.27
N HIS A 414 2.81 3.57 -4.81
CA HIS A 414 1.70 2.98 -4.05
C HIS A 414 1.30 3.80 -2.81
N HIS A 415 2.24 4.51 -2.19
CA HIS A 415 1.97 5.39 -1.04
C HIS A 415 1.10 6.62 -1.37
N PHE A 416 0.86 6.91 -2.64
CA PHE A 416 -0.04 7.97 -3.11
C PHE A 416 -1.49 7.49 -3.32
N LYS A 417 -1.82 6.20 -3.14
CA LYS A 417 -3.22 5.74 -3.18
C LYS A 417 -4.13 6.49 -2.19
N PRO A 418 -3.74 6.65 -0.90
CA PRO A 418 -4.52 7.46 0.05
C PRO A 418 -4.66 8.94 -0.35
N VAL A 419 -3.67 9.50 -1.07
CA VAL A 419 -3.71 10.87 -1.60
C VAL A 419 -4.81 10.98 -2.67
N MET A 420 -4.88 10.01 -3.58
CA MET A 420 -5.92 9.96 -4.61
C MET A 420 -7.31 9.72 -4.00
N ASP A 421 -7.45 8.84 -3.01
CA ASP A 421 -8.71 8.65 -2.28
C ASP A 421 -9.17 9.95 -1.60
N THR A 422 -8.26 10.65 -0.90
CA THR A 422 -8.55 11.94 -0.26
C THR A 422 -8.95 13.01 -1.27
N TYR A 423 -8.28 13.05 -2.43
CA TYR A 423 -8.62 13.97 -3.51
C TYR A 423 -10.04 13.73 -4.02
N ILE A 424 -10.39 12.47 -4.32
CA ILE A 424 -11.73 12.10 -4.80
C ILE A 424 -12.79 12.51 -3.76
N GLU A 425 -12.58 12.18 -2.49
CA GLU A 425 -13.59 12.42 -1.45
C GLU A 425 -13.77 13.91 -1.11
N SER A 426 -12.68 14.69 -1.07
CA SER A 426 -12.68 16.04 -0.46
C SER A 426 -12.37 17.20 -1.40
N HIS A 427 -11.73 16.97 -2.55
CA HIS A 427 -11.23 18.05 -3.42
C HIS A 427 -11.81 18.01 -4.84
N PHE A 428 -12.15 16.83 -5.35
CA PHE A 428 -12.72 16.67 -6.68
C PHE A 428 -14.06 17.42 -6.80
N ALA A 429 -14.19 18.23 -7.86
CA ALA A 429 -15.34 19.11 -8.07
C ALA A 429 -16.08 18.87 -9.41
N GLY A 430 -15.70 17.84 -10.19
CA GLY A 430 -16.26 17.58 -11.51
C GLY A 430 -17.64 16.91 -11.45
N ALA A 431 -18.71 17.69 -11.29
CA ALA A 431 -20.08 17.16 -11.15
C ALA A 431 -20.67 16.54 -12.45
N LEU A 432 -20.17 16.92 -13.64
CA LEU A 432 -20.69 16.41 -14.91
C LEU A 432 -19.82 15.31 -15.54
N ALA A 433 -18.64 15.06 -14.98
CA ALA A 433 -17.65 14.13 -15.51
C ALA A 433 -18.17 12.70 -15.64
N TYR A 434 -19.10 12.25 -14.78
CA TYR A 434 -19.63 10.89 -14.80
C TYR A 434 -20.18 10.48 -16.18
N ARG A 435 -20.79 11.41 -16.93
CA ARG A 435 -21.41 11.12 -18.24
C ARG A 435 -20.37 10.69 -19.25
N ASP A 436 -19.30 11.46 -19.36
CA ASP A 436 -18.21 11.18 -20.29
C ASP A 436 -17.37 9.99 -19.84
N LEU A 437 -17.13 9.83 -18.53
CA LEU A 437 -16.41 8.67 -18.00
C LEU A 437 -17.14 7.36 -18.27
N ILE A 438 -18.47 7.29 -18.04
CA ILE A 438 -19.28 6.10 -18.35
C ILE A 438 -19.26 5.84 -19.87
N LYS A 439 -19.47 6.88 -20.68
CA LYS A 439 -19.51 6.76 -22.14
C LYS A 439 -18.20 6.21 -22.70
N VAL A 440 -17.05 6.74 -22.28
CA VAL A 440 -15.74 6.31 -22.77
C VAL A 440 -15.38 4.91 -22.24
N LEU A 441 -15.67 4.62 -20.96
CA LEU A 441 -15.45 3.27 -20.41
C LEU A 441 -16.28 2.23 -21.16
N LYS A 442 -17.56 2.51 -21.42
CA LYS A 442 -18.44 1.64 -22.22
C LYS A 442 -17.89 1.43 -23.62
N TRP A 443 -17.43 2.49 -24.28
CA TRP A 443 -16.84 2.41 -25.62
C TRP A 443 -15.62 1.47 -25.69
N HIS A 444 -14.76 1.46 -24.66
CA HIS A 444 -13.64 0.51 -24.59
C HIS A 444 -14.11 -0.94 -24.39
N ILE A 445 -15.11 -1.16 -23.53
CA ILE A 445 -15.62 -2.51 -23.23
C ILE A 445 -16.38 -3.10 -24.43
N ASP A 446 -17.14 -2.29 -25.16
CA ASP A 446 -17.86 -2.72 -26.38
C ASP A 446 -16.92 -3.21 -27.50
N ARG A 447 -15.67 -2.74 -27.51
CA ARG A 447 -14.66 -3.03 -28.53
C ARG A 447 -13.62 -4.06 -28.10
N VAL A 448 -13.92 -4.83 -27.06
CA VAL A 448 -13.01 -5.87 -26.54
C VAL A 448 -12.72 -7.02 -27.50
N THR A 449 -13.46 -7.11 -28.61
CA THR A 449 -13.20 -8.07 -29.69
C THR A 449 -12.13 -7.59 -30.68
N GLU A 450 -11.75 -6.31 -30.62
CA GLU A 450 -10.75 -5.72 -31.49
C GLU A 450 -9.34 -5.92 -30.93
N VAL A 451 -8.62 -6.89 -31.49
CA VAL A 451 -7.30 -7.33 -31.01
C VAL A 451 -6.28 -6.19 -30.94
N GLU A 452 -6.35 -5.23 -31.86
CA GLU A 452 -5.46 -4.07 -31.91
C GLU A 452 -5.60 -3.14 -30.68
N LEU A 453 -6.73 -3.19 -29.98
CA LEU A 453 -7.02 -2.36 -28.80
C LEU A 453 -6.78 -3.08 -27.48
N HIS A 454 -6.45 -4.37 -27.48
CA HIS A 454 -6.38 -5.18 -26.25
C HIS A 454 -5.41 -4.61 -25.21
N ASP A 455 -4.21 -4.20 -25.60
CA ASP A 455 -3.22 -3.63 -24.68
C ASP A 455 -3.75 -2.38 -23.97
N HIS A 456 -4.42 -1.50 -24.72
CA HIS A 456 -5.02 -0.29 -24.17
C HIS A 456 -6.23 -0.60 -23.28
N ILE A 457 -7.10 -1.51 -23.71
CA ILE A 457 -8.24 -1.97 -22.91
C ILE A 457 -7.76 -2.59 -21.60
N GLN A 458 -6.67 -3.36 -21.61
CA GLN A 458 -6.09 -3.92 -20.39
C GLN A 458 -5.71 -2.82 -19.38
N GLU A 459 -5.10 -1.73 -19.84
CA GLU A 459 -4.77 -0.59 -19.00
C GLU A 459 -6.02 0.09 -18.44
N VAL A 460 -7.08 0.23 -19.23
CA VAL A 460 -8.38 0.76 -18.77
C VAL A 460 -8.99 -0.14 -17.68
N LEU A 461 -8.97 -1.46 -17.88
CA LEU A 461 -9.53 -2.43 -16.91
C LEU A 461 -8.73 -2.46 -15.60
N LYS A 462 -7.41 -2.24 -15.62
CA LYS A 462 -6.61 -2.07 -14.39
C LYS A 462 -7.01 -0.81 -13.61
N ALA A 463 -7.38 0.26 -14.30
CA ALA A 463 -7.78 1.52 -13.69
C ALA A 463 -9.23 1.57 -13.19
N GLN A 464 -10.04 0.53 -13.48
CA GLN A 464 -11.50 0.60 -13.33
C GLN A 464 -11.99 0.96 -11.93
N GLU A 465 -11.32 0.51 -10.86
CA GLU A 465 -11.69 0.83 -9.48
C GLU A 465 -11.79 2.34 -9.27
N TYR A 466 -10.75 3.08 -9.66
CA TYR A 466 -10.70 4.52 -9.48
C TYR A 466 -11.60 5.25 -10.48
N ILE A 467 -11.76 4.73 -11.70
CA ILE A 467 -12.74 5.27 -12.65
C ILE A 467 -14.15 5.20 -12.06
N PHE A 468 -14.55 4.07 -11.44
CA PHE A 468 -15.83 3.96 -10.75
C PHE A 468 -15.92 4.90 -9.54
N LYS A 469 -14.85 5.08 -8.74
CA LYS A 469 -14.81 6.08 -7.67
C LYS A 469 -15.08 7.49 -8.19
N TYR A 470 -14.47 7.89 -9.32
CA TYR A 470 -14.74 9.19 -9.95
C TYR A 470 -16.18 9.31 -10.46
N ILE A 471 -16.71 8.27 -11.13
CA ILE A 471 -18.09 8.24 -11.62
C ILE A 471 -19.08 8.44 -10.46
N VAL A 472 -18.91 7.68 -9.37
CA VAL A 472 -19.79 7.71 -8.21
C VAL A 472 -19.73 9.06 -7.50
N GLN A 473 -18.52 9.58 -7.26
CA GLN A 473 -18.37 10.88 -6.61
C GLN A 473 -18.89 12.02 -7.49
N SER A 474 -18.63 11.98 -8.80
CA SER A 474 -19.17 12.96 -9.75
C SER A 474 -20.71 12.98 -9.73
N ARG A 475 -21.35 11.80 -9.74
CA ARG A 475 -22.81 11.68 -9.61
C ARG A 475 -23.32 12.21 -8.27
N ARG A 476 -22.63 11.91 -7.17
CA ARG A 476 -23.00 12.41 -5.84
C ARG A 476 -22.96 13.94 -5.78
N LEU A 477 -21.91 14.55 -6.31
CA LEU A 477 -21.78 16.01 -6.40
C LEU A 477 -22.90 16.63 -7.23
N PHE A 478 -23.23 16.03 -8.38
CA PHE A 478 -24.35 16.48 -9.21
C PHE A 478 -25.69 16.37 -8.49
N SER A 479 -25.94 15.26 -7.81
CA SER A 479 -27.18 15.04 -7.06
C SER A 479 -27.35 16.07 -5.94
N ILE A 480 -26.28 16.38 -5.21
CA ILE A 480 -26.27 17.45 -4.18
C ILE A 480 -26.56 18.82 -4.81
N ALA A 481 -25.96 19.14 -5.97
CA ALA A 481 -26.11 20.44 -6.62
C ALA A 481 -27.50 20.64 -7.26
N THR A 482 -28.16 19.57 -7.72
CA THR A 482 -29.40 19.65 -8.52
C THR A 482 -30.65 19.12 -7.79
N GLY A 483 -30.50 18.56 -6.60
CA GLY A 483 -31.59 17.88 -5.89
C GLY A 483 -31.98 16.53 -6.53
N GLY A 484 -31.02 15.81 -7.11
CA GLY A 484 -31.24 14.46 -7.64
C GLY A 484 -31.84 14.38 -9.06
N GLN A 485 -31.68 15.40 -9.89
CA GLN A 485 -32.15 15.34 -11.29
C GLN A 485 -31.43 14.25 -12.09
N ASN A 486 -32.09 13.75 -13.15
CA ASN A 486 -31.57 12.75 -14.09
C ASN A 486 -31.08 11.44 -13.43
N GLU A 487 -31.69 11.05 -12.30
CA GLU A 487 -31.38 9.77 -11.64
C GLU A 487 -31.65 8.59 -12.57
N GLU A 488 -32.79 8.56 -13.26
CA GLU A 488 -33.16 7.49 -14.17
C GLU A 488 -32.19 7.36 -15.37
N GLU A 489 -31.77 8.50 -15.96
CA GLU A 489 -30.78 8.53 -17.05
C GLU A 489 -29.44 7.95 -16.58
N PHE A 490 -28.98 8.36 -15.40
CA PHE A 490 -27.74 7.83 -14.81
C PHE A 490 -27.82 6.32 -14.58
N ARG A 491 -28.92 5.85 -13.99
CA ARG A 491 -29.14 4.42 -13.73
C ARG A 491 -29.16 3.62 -15.03
N CYS A 492 -29.81 4.14 -16.06
CA CYS A 492 -29.83 3.53 -17.39
C CYS A 492 -28.41 3.43 -17.99
N CYS A 493 -27.60 4.49 -17.92
CA CYS A 493 -26.21 4.46 -18.39
C CYS A 493 -25.34 3.43 -17.66
N ILE A 494 -25.49 3.28 -16.34
CA ILE A 494 -24.78 2.25 -15.57
C ILE A 494 -25.24 0.85 -15.97
N GLN A 495 -26.55 0.64 -16.13
CA GLN A 495 -27.09 -0.64 -16.57
C GLN A 495 -26.59 -1.01 -17.98
N GLU A 496 -26.57 -0.07 -18.92
CA GLU A 496 -26.03 -0.27 -20.26
C GLU A 496 -24.54 -0.64 -20.24
N LEU A 497 -23.74 0.05 -19.41
CA LEU A 497 -22.33 -0.28 -19.21
C LEU A 497 -22.15 -1.71 -18.67
N LEU A 498 -22.99 -2.12 -17.72
CA LEU A 498 -22.93 -3.45 -17.12
C LEU A 498 -23.43 -4.54 -18.08
N MET A 499 -24.37 -4.23 -18.97
CA MET A 499 -24.73 -5.11 -20.07
C MET A 499 -23.55 -5.31 -21.04
N SER A 500 -22.77 -4.27 -21.32
CA SER A 500 -21.52 -4.39 -22.09
C SER A 500 -20.49 -5.26 -21.37
N VAL A 501 -20.32 -5.10 -20.04
CA VAL A 501 -19.47 -5.97 -19.22
C VAL A 501 -19.94 -7.41 -19.28
N ARG A 502 -21.25 -7.63 -19.18
CA ARG A 502 -21.85 -8.97 -19.25
C ARG A 502 -21.54 -9.65 -20.58
N PHE A 503 -21.73 -8.92 -21.68
CA PHE A 503 -21.40 -9.41 -23.02
C PHE A 503 -19.91 -9.74 -23.13
N PHE A 504 -19.02 -8.86 -22.64
CA PHE A 504 -17.57 -9.09 -22.59
C PHE A 504 -17.20 -10.35 -21.80
N LEU A 505 -17.76 -10.55 -20.60
CA LEU A 505 -17.49 -11.72 -19.77
C LEU A 505 -18.04 -13.01 -20.38
N SER A 506 -19.13 -12.93 -21.16
CA SER A 506 -19.73 -14.09 -21.84
C SER A 506 -18.99 -14.57 -23.08
N GLN A 507 -18.03 -13.78 -23.58
CA GLN A 507 -17.26 -14.18 -24.75
C GLN A 507 -16.36 -15.39 -24.44
N GLU A 508 -16.50 -16.43 -25.25
CA GLU A 508 -15.65 -17.61 -25.19
C GLU A 508 -14.41 -17.43 -26.07
N SER A 509 -13.25 -17.82 -25.54
CA SER A 509 -12.03 -17.92 -26.33
C SER A 509 -11.47 -19.34 -26.32
N LYS A 510 -11.01 -19.82 -27.47
CA LYS A 510 -10.33 -21.11 -27.57
C LYS A 510 -8.88 -20.96 -27.06
N GLY A 511 -8.59 -21.52 -25.89
CA GLY A 511 -7.25 -21.55 -25.29
C GLY A 511 -6.89 -20.29 -24.46
N THR A 512 -5.59 -20.14 -24.13
CA THR A 512 -5.01 -18.94 -23.51
C THR A 512 -5.02 -17.80 -24.53
N SER A 513 -6.12 -17.06 -24.60
CA SER A 513 -6.27 -15.91 -25.49
C SER A 513 -5.99 -14.60 -24.75
N ALA A 514 -5.66 -13.55 -25.50
CA ALA A 514 -5.58 -12.20 -24.96
C ALA A 514 -6.91 -11.77 -24.29
N LEU A 515 -8.05 -12.29 -24.74
CA LEU A 515 -9.36 -12.04 -24.14
C LEU A 515 -9.49 -12.61 -22.73
N SER A 516 -8.98 -13.84 -22.50
CA SER A 516 -8.94 -14.45 -21.16
C SER A 516 -8.13 -13.61 -20.18
N GLN A 517 -7.04 -12.98 -20.65
CA GLN A 517 -6.22 -12.09 -19.84
C GLN A 517 -6.99 -10.81 -19.47
N LEU A 518 -7.72 -10.21 -20.41
CA LEU A 518 -8.58 -9.05 -20.12
C LEU A 518 -9.66 -9.39 -19.09
N GLN A 519 -10.33 -10.54 -19.24
CA GLN A 519 -11.33 -11.02 -18.28
C GLN A 519 -10.72 -11.21 -16.88
N ALA A 520 -9.52 -11.79 -16.79
CA ALA A 520 -8.80 -11.95 -15.54
C ALA A 520 -8.46 -10.58 -14.89
N VAL A 521 -7.97 -9.61 -15.67
CA VAL A 521 -7.68 -8.26 -15.17
C VAL A 521 -8.95 -7.62 -14.60
N PHE A 522 -10.07 -7.67 -15.32
CA PHE A 522 -11.34 -7.15 -14.85
C PHE A 522 -11.80 -7.81 -13.54
N LEU A 523 -11.81 -9.14 -13.48
CA LEU A 523 -12.29 -9.88 -12.30
C LEU A 523 -11.43 -9.63 -11.06
N SER A 524 -10.15 -9.31 -11.22
CA SER A 524 -9.22 -9.06 -10.11
C SER A 524 -9.56 -7.82 -9.29
N SER A 525 -10.12 -6.79 -9.94
CA SER A 525 -10.47 -5.49 -9.36
C SER A 525 -11.98 -5.23 -9.28
N PHE A 526 -12.82 -6.01 -9.97
CA PHE A 526 -14.28 -5.84 -9.90
C PHE A 526 -14.86 -5.83 -8.47
N PRO A 527 -14.40 -6.66 -7.51
CA PRO A 527 -14.90 -6.62 -6.13
C PRO A 527 -14.70 -5.31 -5.38
N SER A 528 -13.72 -4.47 -5.74
CA SER A 528 -13.54 -3.16 -5.10
C SER A 528 -14.56 -2.12 -5.58
N VAL A 529 -15.26 -2.38 -6.68
CA VAL A 529 -16.32 -1.52 -7.20
C VAL A 529 -17.62 -1.62 -6.38
N TYR A 530 -17.84 -2.74 -5.67
CA TYR A 530 -19.10 -3.00 -4.95
C TYR A 530 -19.39 -1.93 -3.89
N SER A 531 -18.38 -1.53 -3.12
CA SER A 531 -18.54 -0.50 -2.09
C SER A 531 -18.86 0.88 -2.67
N GLU A 532 -18.42 1.14 -3.90
CA GLU A 532 -18.72 2.39 -4.59
C GLU A 532 -20.15 2.39 -5.13
N LEU A 533 -20.60 1.29 -5.74
CA LEU A 533 -21.98 1.16 -6.20
C LEU A 533 -22.99 1.20 -5.05
N LEU A 534 -22.65 0.62 -3.90
CA LEU A 534 -23.48 0.66 -2.69
C LEU A 534 -23.71 2.08 -2.13
N LYS A 535 -22.96 3.09 -2.59
CA LYS A 535 -23.20 4.50 -2.22
C LYS A 535 -24.38 5.12 -3.00
N LEU A 536 -24.80 4.51 -4.11
CA LEU A 536 -25.83 5.04 -5.02
C LEU A 536 -26.99 4.08 -5.30
N PHE A 537 -26.77 2.76 -5.20
CA PHE A 537 -27.74 1.72 -5.51
C PHE A 537 -28.09 0.90 -4.28
N ASP A 538 -29.29 0.30 -4.31
CA ASP A 538 -29.72 -0.58 -3.23
C ASP A 538 -28.90 -1.88 -3.23
N VAL A 539 -28.78 -2.48 -2.05
CA VAL A 539 -28.00 -3.72 -1.84
C VAL A 539 -28.43 -4.84 -2.77
N ARG A 540 -29.75 -5.00 -3.03
CA ARG A 540 -30.29 -6.01 -3.95
C ARG A 540 -29.93 -5.73 -5.41
N GLU A 541 -29.89 -4.46 -5.81
CA GLU A 541 -29.54 -4.10 -7.18
C GLU A 541 -28.07 -4.40 -7.43
N VAL A 542 -27.18 -3.97 -6.54
CA VAL A 542 -25.74 -4.29 -6.64
C VAL A 542 -25.54 -5.81 -6.63
N ALA A 543 -26.29 -6.56 -5.81
CA ALA A 543 -26.24 -8.02 -5.80
C ALA A 543 -26.67 -8.65 -7.13
N ASN A 544 -27.76 -8.18 -7.75
CA ASN A 544 -28.19 -8.65 -9.07
C ASN A 544 -27.13 -8.35 -10.15
N LEU A 545 -26.51 -7.18 -10.10
CA LEU A 545 -25.45 -6.81 -11.04
C LEU A 545 -24.22 -7.73 -10.91
N VAL A 546 -23.80 -8.02 -9.69
CA VAL A 546 -22.68 -8.94 -9.42
C VAL A 546 -23.05 -10.38 -9.78
N HIS A 547 -24.28 -10.81 -9.47
CA HIS A 547 -24.83 -12.09 -9.89
C HIS A 547 -24.75 -12.26 -11.41
N ASP A 548 -25.21 -11.27 -12.17
CA ASP A 548 -25.23 -11.34 -13.63
C ASP A 548 -23.83 -11.33 -14.24
N ALA A 549 -22.90 -10.56 -13.67
CA ALA A 549 -21.51 -10.54 -14.11
C ALA A 549 -20.81 -11.88 -13.83
N LEU A 550 -20.91 -12.41 -12.62
CA LEU A 550 -20.29 -13.70 -12.24
C LEU A 550 -20.96 -14.90 -12.92
N GLY A 551 -22.27 -14.81 -13.19
CA GLY A 551 -23.05 -15.83 -13.89
C GLY A 551 -22.81 -15.86 -15.40
N SER A 552 -22.31 -14.77 -15.98
CA SER A 552 -22.04 -14.69 -17.43
C SER A 552 -20.69 -15.25 -17.84
N LEU A 553 -19.84 -15.63 -16.87
CA LEU A 553 -18.54 -16.25 -17.16
C LEU A 553 -18.74 -17.68 -17.72
N PRO A 554 -18.08 -18.04 -18.84
CA PRO A 554 -18.18 -19.38 -19.41
C PRO A 554 -17.92 -20.48 -18.39
N THR A 555 -18.75 -21.52 -18.45
CA THR A 555 -18.66 -22.72 -17.60
C THR A 555 -17.68 -23.74 -18.17
N VAL A 556 -17.11 -23.50 -19.36
CA VAL A 556 -16.28 -24.48 -20.09
C VAL A 556 -14.97 -24.75 -19.36
N MET A 557 -14.85 -25.97 -18.84
CA MET A 557 -13.77 -26.38 -17.93
C MET A 557 -12.46 -26.84 -18.61
N HIS A 558 -12.40 -26.75 -19.94
CA HIS A 558 -11.17 -26.91 -20.75
C HIS A 558 -10.50 -25.56 -21.09
N GLY A 559 -10.89 -24.49 -20.41
CA GLY A 559 -10.33 -23.15 -20.56
C GLY A 559 -9.00 -22.93 -19.85
N ASP A 560 -8.45 -21.73 -20.03
CA ASP A 560 -7.23 -21.21 -19.42
C ASP A 560 -7.24 -21.35 -17.88
N GLU A 561 -6.34 -22.17 -17.33
CA GLU A 561 -6.24 -22.43 -15.89
C GLU A 561 -6.03 -21.14 -15.07
N SER A 562 -5.37 -20.13 -15.66
CA SER A 562 -5.12 -18.86 -14.99
C SER A 562 -6.40 -18.05 -14.77
N LEU A 563 -7.31 -18.03 -15.76
CA LEU A 563 -8.60 -17.35 -15.65
C LEU A 563 -9.50 -18.01 -14.61
N GLN A 564 -9.51 -19.35 -14.54
CA GLN A 564 -10.30 -20.08 -13.54
C GLN A 564 -9.82 -19.79 -12.12
N ALA A 565 -8.51 -19.70 -11.89
CA ALA A 565 -7.96 -19.30 -10.59
C ALA A 565 -8.38 -17.87 -10.19
N VAL A 566 -8.28 -16.91 -11.12
CA VAL A 566 -8.68 -15.52 -10.87
C VAL A 566 -10.19 -15.37 -10.66
N LYS A 567 -11.00 -16.14 -11.39
CA LYS A 567 -12.45 -16.23 -11.19
C LYS A 567 -12.79 -16.68 -9.77
N LEU A 568 -12.19 -17.79 -9.31
CA LEU A 568 -12.39 -18.28 -7.95
C LEU A 568 -11.92 -17.27 -6.90
N GLN A 569 -10.81 -16.57 -7.15
CA GLN A 569 -10.35 -15.48 -6.29
C GLN A 569 -11.34 -14.31 -6.22
N SER A 570 -11.94 -13.92 -7.35
CA SER A 570 -12.96 -12.87 -7.40
C SER A 570 -14.23 -13.25 -6.63
N ILE A 571 -14.64 -14.52 -6.73
CA ILE A 571 -15.74 -15.08 -5.93
C ILE A 571 -15.40 -15.03 -4.44
N GLY A 572 -14.17 -15.40 -4.06
CA GLY A 572 -13.72 -15.31 -2.67
C GLY A 572 -13.74 -13.89 -2.13
N LYS A 573 -13.24 -12.91 -2.90
CA LYS A 573 -13.35 -11.48 -2.54
C LYS A 573 -14.81 -11.01 -2.45
N THR A 574 -15.70 -11.56 -3.28
CA THR A 574 -17.14 -11.27 -3.20
C THR A 574 -17.73 -11.75 -1.88
N VAL A 575 -17.43 -12.97 -1.45
CA VAL A 575 -17.86 -13.52 -0.15
C VAL A 575 -17.26 -12.75 1.03
N GLU A 576 -16.05 -12.22 0.90
CA GLU A 576 -15.39 -11.38 1.91
C GLU A 576 -15.88 -9.92 1.93
N SER A 577 -16.69 -9.50 0.95
CA SER A 577 -17.12 -8.10 0.80
C SER A 577 -18.27 -7.72 1.74
N HIS A 578 -18.44 -6.41 1.94
CA HIS A 578 -19.59 -5.87 2.69
C HIS A 578 -20.93 -6.22 2.02
N LEU A 579 -20.94 -6.34 0.68
CA LEU A 579 -22.11 -6.75 -0.08
C LEU A 579 -22.61 -8.12 0.38
N TYR A 580 -21.73 -9.10 0.57
CA TYR A 580 -22.14 -10.48 0.94
C TYR A 580 -22.46 -10.64 2.44
N THR A 581 -22.11 -9.66 3.27
CA THR A 581 -22.43 -9.67 4.71
C THR A 581 -23.93 -9.45 4.95
N ASN A 582 -24.62 -8.77 4.03
CA ASN A 582 -26.06 -8.51 4.12
C ASN A 582 -26.86 -9.75 3.66
N PRO A 583 -27.86 -10.24 4.42
CA PRO A 583 -28.69 -11.40 4.05
C PRO A 583 -29.45 -11.25 2.73
N ASP A 584 -29.96 -10.06 2.40
CA ASP A 584 -30.77 -9.81 1.20
C ASP A 584 -29.97 -9.94 -0.10
N SER A 585 -28.72 -9.49 -0.11
CA SER A 585 -27.80 -9.69 -1.23
C SER A 585 -27.26 -11.11 -1.25
N ARG A 586 -27.03 -11.72 -0.08
CA ARG A 586 -26.51 -13.09 0.01
C ARG A 586 -27.48 -14.10 -0.60
N CYS A 587 -28.80 -13.94 -0.44
CA CYS A 587 -29.76 -14.86 -1.07
C CYS A 587 -29.67 -14.85 -2.61
N ILE A 588 -29.32 -13.70 -3.20
CA ILE A 588 -29.12 -13.53 -4.65
C ILE A 588 -27.77 -14.12 -5.09
N LEU A 589 -26.70 -13.87 -4.31
CA LEU A 589 -25.33 -14.22 -4.70
C LEU A 589 -24.95 -15.67 -4.38
N LEU A 590 -25.54 -16.27 -3.34
CA LEU A 590 -25.22 -17.61 -2.86
C LEU A 590 -25.37 -18.67 -3.97
N PRO A 591 -26.45 -18.74 -4.77
CA PRO A 591 -26.58 -19.74 -5.83
C PRO A 591 -25.42 -19.71 -6.84
N VAL A 592 -25.00 -18.53 -7.30
CA VAL A 592 -23.89 -18.38 -8.26
C VAL A 592 -22.54 -18.75 -7.65
N VAL A 593 -22.31 -18.37 -6.39
CA VAL A 593 -21.10 -18.76 -5.65
C VAL A 593 -21.02 -20.28 -5.51
N LEU A 594 -22.12 -20.92 -5.10
CA LEU A 594 -22.18 -22.37 -4.92
C LEU A 594 -22.04 -23.12 -6.24
N HIS A 595 -22.62 -22.62 -7.33
CA HIS A 595 -22.45 -23.19 -8.67
C HIS A 595 -20.97 -23.28 -9.05
N HIS A 596 -20.21 -22.19 -8.92
CA HIS A 596 -18.79 -22.19 -9.25
C HIS A 596 -17.98 -23.07 -8.28
N LEU A 597 -18.28 -23.05 -6.98
CA LEU A 597 -17.62 -23.94 -6.02
C LEU A 597 -17.88 -25.42 -6.35
N HIS A 598 -19.11 -25.79 -6.70
CA HIS A 598 -19.45 -27.15 -7.10
C HIS A 598 -18.60 -27.61 -8.28
N MET A 599 -18.49 -26.79 -9.33
CA MET A 599 -17.69 -27.13 -10.52
C MET A 599 -16.21 -27.33 -10.16
N HIS A 600 -15.60 -26.44 -9.37
CA HIS A 600 -14.21 -26.56 -8.96
C HIS A 600 -13.94 -27.79 -8.06
N LEU A 601 -14.87 -28.10 -7.14
CA LEU A 601 -14.78 -29.28 -6.28
C LEU A 601 -14.94 -30.57 -7.07
N GLN A 602 -15.85 -30.59 -8.05
CA GLN A 602 -16.04 -31.76 -8.92
C GLN A 602 -14.79 -32.10 -9.72
N GLU A 603 -14.00 -31.11 -10.13
CA GLU A 603 -12.74 -31.32 -10.85
C GLU A 603 -11.50 -31.38 -9.95
N GLN A 604 -11.66 -31.25 -8.63
CA GLN A 604 -10.56 -31.21 -7.67
C GLN A 604 -9.54 -30.07 -7.94
N LYS A 605 -10.00 -28.92 -8.43
CA LYS A 605 -9.18 -27.75 -8.77
C LYS A 605 -9.24 -26.67 -7.68
N ASP A 606 -8.09 -26.10 -7.33
CA ASP A 606 -7.91 -25.03 -6.33
C ASP A 606 -8.74 -25.25 -5.04
N LEU A 607 -8.54 -26.43 -4.46
CA LEU A 607 -9.24 -26.88 -3.25
C LEU A 607 -8.99 -25.95 -2.05
N ILE A 608 -7.84 -25.28 -1.99
CA ILE A 608 -7.49 -24.34 -0.92
C ILE A 608 -8.43 -23.14 -0.94
N MET A 609 -8.61 -22.51 -2.12
CA MET A 609 -9.56 -21.39 -2.21
C MET A 609 -10.99 -21.86 -2.00
N CYS A 610 -11.40 -23.01 -2.53
CA CYS A 610 -12.75 -23.54 -2.29
C CYS A 610 -13.03 -23.70 -0.78
N ALA A 611 -12.09 -24.29 -0.04
CA ALA A 611 -12.19 -24.47 1.40
C ALA A 611 -12.28 -23.13 2.15
N ARG A 612 -11.48 -22.12 1.75
CA ARG A 612 -11.52 -20.78 2.33
C ARG A 612 -12.86 -20.09 2.09
N ILE A 613 -13.39 -20.15 0.87
CA ILE A 613 -14.67 -19.54 0.52
C ILE A 613 -15.80 -20.19 1.33
N LEU A 614 -15.86 -21.52 1.38
CA LEU A 614 -16.85 -22.25 2.17
C LEU A 614 -16.78 -21.92 3.66
N SER A 615 -15.56 -21.86 4.21
CA SER A 615 -15.34 -21.47 5.60
C SER A 615 -15.90 -20.08 5.90
N ASN A 616 -15.70 -19.12 5.00
CA ASN A 616 -16.25 -17.77 5.13
C ASN A 616 -17.78 -17.76 5.06
N ILE A 617 -18.38 -18.52 4.13
CA ILE A 617 -19.84 -18.69 4.03
C ILE A 617 -20.39 -19.21 5.37
N PHE A 618 -19.84 -20.31 5.89
CA PHE A 618 -20.32 -20.90 7.15
C PHE A 618 -20.10 -19.99 8.36
N CYS A 619 -19.02 -19.22 8.39
CA CYS A 619 -18.79 -18.21 9.44
C CYS A 619 -19.89 -17.14 9.45
N LEU A 620 -20.32 -16.67 8.27
CA LEU A 620 -21.39 -15.68 8.14
C LEU A 620 -22.76 -16.24 8.52
N ILE A 621 -23.09 -17.45 8.07
CA ILE A 621 -24.36 -18.11 8.41
C ILE A 621 -24.46 -18.30 9.93
N LYS A 622 -23.39 -18.77 10.57
CA LYS A 622 -23.35 -18.95 12.02
C LYS A 622 -23.57 -17.63 12.77
N LYS A 623 -23.00 -16.52 12.27
CA LYS A 623 -23.17 -15.19 12.86
C LYS A 623 -24.63 -14.71 12.79
N ASN A 624 -25.37 -15.09 11.74
CA ASN A 624 -26.75 -14.68 11.50
C ASN A 624 -27.78 -15.76 11.93
N SER A 625 -27.38 -16.76 12.73
CA SER A 625 -28.17 -17.96 13.06
C SER A 625 -29.56 -17.76 13.69
N SER A 626 -29.93 -16.54 14.09
CA SER A 626 -31.27 -16.18 14.59
C SER A 626 -32.27 -15.76 13.50
N GLU A 627 -31.83 -15.63 12.25
CA GLU A 627 -32.68 -15.15 11.14
C GLU A 627 -33.33 -16.30 10.37
N LYS A 628 -34.58 -16.11 9.92
CA LYS A 628 -35.31 -17.12 9.10
C LYS A 628 -34.63 -17.39 7.74
N SER A 629 -33.96 -16.38 7.18
CA SER A 629 -33.18 -16.47 5.94
C SER A 629 -32.11 -17.57 5.96
N VAL A 630 -31.57 -17.88 7.15
CA VAL A 630 -30.55 -18.93 7.30
C VAL A 630 -31.08 -20.31 6.92
N LEU A 631 -32.37 -20.60 7.16
CA LEU A 631 -32.96 -21.89 6.81
C LEU A 631 -32.98 -22.10 5.28
N GLU A 632 -33.35 -21.06 4.53
CA GLU A 632 -33.36 -21.10 3.06
C GLU A 632 -31.94 -21.21 2.50
N GLU A 633 -30.97 -20.49 3.08
CA GLU A 633 -29.56 -20.58 2.69
C GLU A 633 -28.99 -21.99 2.89
N ILE A 634 -29.31 -22.62 4.03
CA ILE A 634 -28.89 -24.00 4.29
C ILE A 634 -29.53 -24.98 3.30
N ASP A 635 -30.81 -24.81 2.92
CA ASP A 635 -31.44 -25.63 1.87
C ASP A 635 -30.62 -25.59 0.57
N VAL A 636 -30.26 -24.38 0.12
CA VAL A 636 -29.50 -24.19 -1.12
C VAL A 636 -28.11 -24.83 -1.01
N ILE A 637 -27.43 -24.69 0.14
CA ILE A 637 -26.09 -25.27 0.36
C ILE A 637 -26.15 -26.80 0.41
N VAL A 638 -27.12 -27.38 1.11
CA VAL A 638 -27.29 -28.84 1.19
C VAL A 638 -27.52 -29.41 -0.20
N ASN A 639 -28.46 -28.83 -0.96
CA ASN A 639 -28.81 -29.30 -2.30
C ASN A 639 -27.65 -29.13 -3.29
N SER A 640 -26.83 -28.09 -3.13
CA SER A 640 -25.76 -27.78 -4.08
C SER A 640 -24.44 -28.47 -3.74
N LEU A 641 -24.11 -28.69 -2.47
CA LEU A 641 -22.74 -29.05 -2.06
C LEU A 641 -22.60 -30.31 -1.20
N LEU A 642 -23.66 -30.86 -0.60
CA LEU A 642 -23.47 -31.97 0.36
C LEU A 642 -22.82 -33.20 -0.30
N ASP A 643 -23.35 -33.64 -1.45
CA ASP A 643 -22.80 -34.78 -2.20
C ASP A 643 -21.36 -34.53 -2.64
N ILE A 644 -21.09 -33.37 -3.27
CA ILE A 644 -19.74 -33.06 -3.78
C ILE A 644 -18.71 -32.89 -2.65
N LEU A 645 -19.10 -32.35 -1.49
CA LEU A 645 -18.24 -32.26 -0.31
C LEU A 645 -17.89 -33.65 0.23
N LEU A 646 -18.85 -34.57 0.31
CA LEU A 646 -18.61 -35.95 0.73
C LEU A 646 -17.63 -36.64 -0.23
N ARG A 647 -17.87 -36.54 -1.54
CA ARG A 647 -16.98 -37.08 -2.58
C ARG A 647 -15.57 -36.50 -2.48
N THR A 648 -15.46 -35.19 -2.31
CA THR A 648 -14.16 -34.49 -2.20
C THR A 648 -13.37 -34.97 -0.99
N ILE A 649 -14.01 -35.12 0.17
CA ILE A 649 -13.37 -35.66 1.38
C ILE A 649 -12.91 -37.10 1.14
N LEU A 650 -13.75 -37.95 0.54
CA LEU A 650 -13.38 -39.34 0.21
C LEU A 650 -12.18 -39.39 -0.74
N GLU A 651 -12.17 -38.54 -1.76
CA GLU A 651 -11.09 -38.51 -2.75
C GLU A 651 -9.77 -38.05 -2.12
N ILE A 652 -9.77 -36.92 -1.40
CA ILE A 652 -8.57 -36.39 -0.72
C ILE A 652 -8.01 -37.41 0.27
N THR A 653 -8.88 -38.09 1.03
CA THR A 653 -8.47 -39.06 2.06
C THR A 653 -8.05 -40.42 1.51
N SER A 654 -8.41 -40.74 0.26
CA SER A 654 -8.00 -41.98 -0.41
C SER A 654 -6.62 -41.89 -1.09
N ARG A 655 -6.07 -40.68 -1.26
CA ARG A 655 -4.75 -40.47 -1.87
C ARG A 655 -3.66 -41.10 -0.99
N PRO A 656 -2.70 -41.87 -1.56
CA PRO A 656 -1.62 -42.47 -0.78
C PRO A 656 -0.85 -41.37 -0.05
N GLN A 657 -0.71 -41.49 1.27
CA GLN A 657 0.16 -40.57 1.99
C GLN A 657 1.61 -40.82 1.55
N PRO A 658 2.32 -39.82 0.99
CA PRO A 658 3.75 -39.97 0.77
C PRO A 658 4.45 -40.08 2.12
N SER A 659 5.22 -41.14 2.30
CA SER A 659 6.06 -41.35 3.48
C SER A 659 7.13 -40.25 3.58
N GLY A 660 6.93 -39.21 4.38
CA GLY A 660 7.93 -38.13 4.53
C GLY A 660 7.62 -37.05 5.56
N SER A 661 8.48 -37.02 6.60
CA SER A 661 8.87 -35.97 7.56
C SER A 661 7.85 -35.00 8.19
N ALA A 662 8.01 -34.83 9.51
CA ALA A 662 7.24 -33.97 10.43
C ALA A 662 7.42 -32.44 10.22
N LEU A 663 7.65 -31.98 8.98
CA LEU A 663 7.77 -30.57 8.62
C LEU A 663 7.05 -30.31 7.29
N ARG A 664 5.77 -30.70 7.22
CA ARG A 664 4.90 -30.26 6.12
C ARG A 664 4.42 -28.84 6.43
N LEU A 665 4.78 -27.88 5.58
CA LEU A 665 4.15 -26.56 5.54
C LEU A 665 2.63 -26.76 5.39
N GLN A 666 1.81 -26.05 6.17
CA GLN A 666 0.35 -26.17 6.32
C GLN A 666 -0.47 -26.03 5.02
N PHE A 667 0.15 -25.86 3.85
CA PHE A 667 -0.49 -25.49 2.59
C PHE A 667 -1.00 -26.66 1.73
N GLN A 668 -0.93 -27.91 2.20
CA GLN A 668 -1.29 -29.07 1.35
C GLN A 668 -2.26 -30.09 1.97
N ASP A 669 -2.71 -29.90 3.21
CA ASP A 669 -3.69 -30.79 3.84
C ASP A 669 -5.00 -30.04 4.10
N VAL A 670 -5.74 -29.77 3.02
CA VAL A 670 -7.07 -29.13 3.04
C VAL A 670 -8.17 -30.01 3.67
N THR A 671 -7.82 -31.23 4.09
CA THR A 671 -8.77 -32.20 4.64
C THR A 671 -9.46 -31.64 5.88
N GLY A 672 -8.72 -30.96 6.76
CA GLY A 672 -9.27 -30.39 8.00
C GLY A 672 -10.34 -29.34 7.74
N GLU A 673 -10.14 -28.49 6.75
CA GLU A 673 -11.04 -27.41 6.35
C GLU A 673 -12.34 -27.96 5.75
N PHE A 674 -12.25 -28.93 4.83
CA PHE A 674 -13.45 -29.56 4.27
C PHE A 674 -14.23 -30.37 5.30
N VAL A 675 -13.53 -31.07 6.20
CA VAL A 675 -14.17 -31.73 7.35
C VAL A 675 -14.87 -30.72 8.25
N SER A 676 -14.25 -29.57 8.52
CA SER A 676 -14.88 -28.49 9.29
C SER A 676 -16.13 -27.95 8.58
N CYS A 677 -16.07 -27.75 7.26
CA CYS A 677 -17.21 -27.34 6.45
C CYS A 677 -18.35 -28.36 6.51
N LEU A 678 -18.07 -29.66 6.34
CA LEU A 678 -19.07 -30.72 6.44
C LEU A 678 -19.72 -30.76 7.83
N LEU A 679 -18.90 -30.74 8.89
CA LEU A 679 -19.41 -30.74 10.27
C LEU A 679 -20.23 -29.49 10.57
N SER A 680 -19.86 -28.34 10.00
CA SER A 680 -20.60 -27.08 10.13
C SER A 680 -21.95 -27.13 9.42
N LEU A 681 -22.01 -27.73 8.22
CA LEU A 681 -23.24 -27.92 7.47
C LEU A 681 -24.20 -28.86 8.21
N LEU A 682 -23.76 -30.08 8.54
CA LEU A 682 -24.57 -31.09 9.22
C LEU A 682 -25.09 -30.60 10.58
N ARG A 683 -24.30 -29.79 11.29
CA ARG A 683 -24.69 -29.19 12.58
C ARG A 683 -25.77 -28.12 12.44
N GLN A 684 -25.84 -27.46 11.30
CA GLN A 684 -26.83 -26.39 11.04
C GLN A 684 -28.13 -26.91 10.42
N MET A 685 -28.10 -28.13 9.87
CA MET A 685 -29.31 -28.81 9.41
C MET A 685 -30.25 -29.10 10.58
N THR A 686 -31.54 -28.88 10.33
CA THR A 686 -32.67 -29.15 11.25
C THR A 686 -33.48 -30.34 10.71
N ASP A 687 -34.45 -30.82 11.49
CA ASP A 687 -35.38 -31.90 11.09
C ASP A 687 -35.94 -31.70 9.68
N ARG A 688 -36.34 -30.47 9.35
CA ARG A 688 -36.87 -30.10 8.03
C ARG A 688 -35.86 -30.35 6.90
N HIS A 689 -34.60 -29.96 7.11
CA HIS A 689 -33.54 -30.11 6.11
C HIS A 689 -33.23 -31.58 5.87
N TYR A 690 -33.18 -32.40 6.93
CA TYR A 690 -32.96 -33.84 6.80
C TYR A 690 -34.13 -34.53 6.08
N GLN A 691 -35.37 -34.16 6.38
CA GLN A 691 -36.54 -34.68 5.67
C GLN A 691 -36.49 -34.34 4.19
N GLN A 692 -36.26 -33.07 3.84
CA GLN A 692 -36.16 -32.63 2.44
C GLN A 692 -35.00 -33.30 1.69
N LEU A 693 -33.85 -33.48 2.34
CA LEU A 693 -32.72 -34.21 1.75
C LEU A 693 -33.12 -35.65 1.44
N LEU A 694 -33.74 -36.35 2.38
CA LEU A 694 -34.16 -37.75 2.18
C LEU A 694 -35.24 -37.89 1.11
N ASP A 695 -36.16 -36.93 1.03
CA ASP A 695 -37.22 -36.89 0.02
C ASP A 695 -36.70 -36.49 -1.39
N SER A 696 -35.51 -35.88 -1.49
CA SER A 696 -34.91 -35.45 -2.76
C SER A 696 -34.37 -36.60 -3.62
N PHE A 697 -34.14 -37.78 -3.03
CA PHE A 697 -33.62 -38.94 -3.76
C PHE A 697 -34.73 -39.62 -4.57
N ASN A 698 -34.58 -39.59 -5.90
CA ASN A 698 -35.56 -40.17 -6.83
C ASN A 698 -35.50 -41.71 -6.89
N THR A 699 -34.34 -42.31 -6.59
CA THR A 699 -34.15 -43.77 -6.64
C THR A 699 -33.60 -44.33 -5.32
N LYS A 700 -33.94 -45.60 -5.04
CA LYS A 700 -33.37 -46.33 -3.90
C LYS A 700 -31.85 -46.52 -4.02
N GLU A 701 -31.31 -46.53 -5.24
CA GLU A 701 -29.88 -46.67 -5.48
C GLU A 701 -29.11 -45.40 -5.10
N ASP A 702 -29.62 -44.22 -5.48
CA ASP A 702 -29.01 -42.93 -5.11
C ASP A 702 -28.98 -42.75 -3.59
N LEU A 703 -30.09 -43.07 -2.92
CA LEU A 703 -30.16 -43.04 -1.46
C LEU A 703 -29.18 -44.03 -0.81
N ARG A 704 -29.05 -45.24 -1.37
CA ARG A 704 -28.10 -46.24 -0.87
C ARG A 704 -26.67 -45.73 -0.96
N ASP A 705 -26.30 -45.18 -2.12
CA ASP A 705 -24.94 -44.71 -2.37
C ASP A 705 -24.60 -43.51 -1.50
N PHE A 706 -25.53 -42.56 -1.31
CA PHE A 706 -25.39 -41.48 -0.35
C PHE A 706 -25.14 -41.99 1.08
N LEU A 707 -25.96 -42.92 1.57
CA LEU A 707 -25.83 -43.47 2.91
C LEU A 707 -24.49 -44.22 3.11
N LEU A 708 -24.04 -44.99 2.11
CA LEU A 708 -22.73 -45.63 2.13
C LEU A 708 -21.59 -44.62 2.15
N GLN A 709 -21.69 -43.54 1.37
CA GLN A 709 -20.69 -42.47 1.33
C GLN A 709 -20.60 -41.76 2.68
N ILE A 710 -21.72 -41.29 3.24
CA ILE A 710 -21.71 -40.55 4.51
C ILE A 710 -21.24 -41.41 5.68
N PHE A 711 -21.64 -42.70 5.74
CA PHE A 711 -21.12 -43.61 6.77
C PHE A 711 -19.62 -43.86 6.61
N THR A 712 -19.11 -43.90 5.38
CA THR A 712 -17.66 -44.01 5.12
C THR A 712 -16.92 -42.76 5.57
N VAL A 713 -17.44 -41.58 5.27
CA VAL A 713 -16.87 -40.32 5.75
C VAL A 713 -16.88 -40.26 7.28
N PHE A 714 -17.98 -40.65 7.94
CA PHE A 714 -18.02 -40.71 9.41
C PHE A 714 -16.99 -41.68 10.00
N ARG A 715 -16.78 -42.84 9.39
CA ARG A 715 -15.71 -43.77 9.79
C ARG A 715 -14.34 -43.14 9.66
N ILE A 716 -14.10 -42.33 8.63
CA ILE A 716 -12.85 -41.58 8.47
C ILE A 716 -12.72 -40.56 9.61
N LEU A 717 -13.73 -39.72 9.86
CA LEU A 717 -13.74 -38.68 10.90
C LEU A 717 -13.44 -39.21 12.31
N ILE A 718 -13.84 -40.45 12.59
CA ILE A 718 -13.69 -41.13 13.87
C ILE A 718 -12.25 -41.63 14.09
N ARG A 719 -11.44 -41.78 13.04
CA ARG A 719 -10.08 -42.32 13.14
C ARG A 719 -9.21 -41.49 14.08
N PRO A 720 -8.32 -42.13 14.87
CA PRO A 720 -7.43 -41.43 15.79
C PRO A 720 -6.55 -40.37 15.12
N GLU A 721 -6.22 -40.53 13.83
CA GLU A 721 -5.30 -39.68 13.07
C GLU A 721 -5.96 -38.40 12.55
N MET A 722 -7.29 -38.29 12.52
CA MET A 722 -7.99 -37.15 11.90
C MET A 722 -7.85 -35.83 12.65
N PHE A 723 -7.80 -35.89 13.99
CA PHE A 723 -7.59 -34.73 14.83
C PHE A 723 -6.46 -35.02 15.81
N PRO A 724 -5.65 -34.04 16.24
CA PRO A 724 -4.72 -34.24 17.34
C PRO A 724 -5.40 -34.80 18.62
N LYS A 725 -4.69 -35.57 19.43
CA LYS A 725 -5.27 -36.21 20.64
C LYS A 725 -5.71 -35.20 21.70
N ASP A 726 -5.02 -34.07 21.77
CA ASP A 726 -5.26 -32.93 22.64
C ASP A 726 -6.49 -32.09 22.21
N TRP A 727 -6.95 -32.22 20.96
CA TRP A 727 -8.16 -31.56 20.45
C TRP A 727 -9.46 -32.25 20.91
N THR A 728 -9.59 -32.49 22.22
CA THR A 728 -10.75 -33.19 22.78
C THR A 728 -12.07 -32.50 22.45
N VAL A 729 -12.11 -31.16 22.47
CA VAL A 729 -13.33 -30.40 22.16
C VAL A 729 -13.80 -30.67 20.73
N MET A 730 -12.88 -30.62 19.76
CA MET A 730 -13.21 -30.86 18.35
C MET A 730 -13.70 -32.29 18.12
N ARG A 731 -13.02 -33.29 18.72
CA ARG A 731 -13.43 -34.70 18.67
C ARG A 731 -14.84 -34.92 19.23
N LEU A 732 -15.16 -34.30 20.37
CA LEU A 732 -16.50 -34.37 20.96
C LEU A 732 -17.56 -33.70 20.09
N VAL A 733 -17.26 -32.53 19.51
CA VAL A 733 -18.18 -31.85 18.58
C VAL A 733 -18.43 -32.70 17.34
N ALA A 734 -17.38 -33.26 16.73
CA ALA A 734 -17.51 -34.13 15.57
C ALA A 734 -18.38 -35.36 15.89
N ASN A 735 -18.12 -36.04 17.01
CA ASN A 735 -18.92 -37.18 17.43
C ASN A 735 -20.38 -36.81 17.71
N ASN A 736 -20.64 -35.65 18.33
CA ASN A 736 -22.01 -35.18 18.57
C ASN A 736 -22.76 -34.92 17.26
N VAL A 737 -22.11 -34.32 16.27
CA VAL A 737 -22.70 -34.11 14.94
C VAL A 737 -22.96 -35.45 14.24
N ILE A 738 -22.01 -36.39 14.31
CA ILE A 738 -22.14 -37.73 13.73
C ILE A 738 -23.34 -38.47 14.34
N ILE A 739 -23.43 -38.62 15.67
CA ILE A 739 -24.57 -39.34 16.30
C ILE A 739 -25.90 -38.67 15.95
N THR A 740 -25.97 -37.34 16.03
CA THR A 740 -27.19 -36.59 15.70
C THR A 740 -27.61 -36.85 14.25
N THR A 741 -26.66 -36.80 13.31
CA THR A 741 -26.93 -37.08 11.89
C THR A 741 -27.36 -38.53 11.67
N VAL A 742 -26.67 -39.49 12.29
CA VAL A 742 -27.00 -40.92 12.19
C VAL A 742 -28.43 -41.19 12.65
N LEU A 743 -28.89 -40.57 13.74
CA LEU A 743 -30.26 -40.73 14.23
C LEU A 743 -31.32 -40.31 13.20
N TYR A 744 -31.08 -39.22 12.44
CA TYR A 744 -32.00 -38.83 11.33
C TYR A 744 -31.96 -39.84 10.18
N LEU A 745 -30.78 -40.39 9.86
CA LEU A 745 -30.61 -41.31 8.73
C LEU A 745 -31.11 -42.74 9.03
N SER A 746 -31.14 -43.15 10.31
CA SER A 746 -31.59 -44.48 10.73
C SER A 746 -33.02 -44.81 10.31
N ASP A 747 -33.93 -43.84 10.35
CA ASP A 747 -35.32 -44.05 9.91
C ASP A 747 -35.40 -44.30 8.39
N ALA A 748 -34.62 -43.56 7.60
CA ALA A 748 -34.52 -43.78 6.16
C ALA A 748 -33.92 -45.15 5.82
N LEU A 749 -32.87 -45.56 6.54
CA LEU A 749 -32.26 -46.88 6.42
C LEU A 749 -33.30 -47.99 6.66
N ARG A 750 -34.02 -47.90 7.79
CA ARG A 750 -35.05 -48.86 8.18
C ARG A 750 -36.20 -48.92 7.16
N LYS A 751 -36.78 -47.78 6.80
CA LYS A 751 -37.95 -47.72 5.91
C LYS A 751 -37.65 -48.27 4.51
N ASN A 752 -36.45 -48.01 3.98
CA ASN A 752 -36.15 -48.28 2.57
C ASN A 752 -35.42 -49.61 2.33
N PHE A 753 -34.63 -50.11 3.30
CA PHE A 753 -33.69 -51.22 3.10
C PHE A 753 -33.86 -52.40 4.09
N LEU A 754 -34.90 -52.41 4.92
CA LEU A 754 -35.18 -53.52 5.84
C LEU A 754 -36.02 -54.65 5.23
N ASN A 755 -36.96 -54.31 4.35
CA ASN A 755 -38.04 -55.20 3.90
C ASN A 755 -37.64 -56.03 2.65
N GLU A 756 -38.55 -56.26 1.70
CA GLU A 756 -38.48 -57.29 0.63
C GLU A 756 -37.15 -57.40 -0.16
N ASN A 757 -36.32 -56.35 -0.18
CA ASN A 757 -34.95 -56.37 -0.73
C ASN A 757 -33.94 -55.89 0.33
N PHE A 758 -33.60 -56.77 1.28
CA PHE A 758 -32.63 -56.47 2.34
C PHE A 758 -31.23 -56.19 1.76
N ASP A 759 -30.71 -54.98 1.97
CA ASP A 759 -29.37 -54.61 1.47
C ASP A 759 -28.30 -54.84 2.56
N TYR A 760 -27.62 -55.99 2.48
CA TYR A 760 -26.59 -56.35 3.46
C TYR A 760 -25.48 -55.29 3.58
N LYS A 761 -25.07 -54.65 2.48
CA LYS A 761 -23.88 -53.79 2.46
C LYS A 761 -24.10 -52.53 3.31
N ILE A 762 -25.27 -51.91 3.19
CA ILE A 762 -25.58 -50.69 3.93
C ILE A 762 -25.79 -50.97 5.42
N TRP A 763 -26.46 -52.07 5.76
CA TRP A 763 -26.65 -52.50 7.14
C TRP A 763 -25.32 -52.88 7.81
N ASP A 764 -24.44 -53.62 7.12
CA ASP A 764 -23.09 -53.91 7.60
C ASP A 764 -22.28 -52.62 7.81
N SER A 765 -22.33 -51.69 6.87
CA SER A 765 -21.66 -50.39 6.99
C SER A 765 -22.18 -49.57 8.19
N TYR A 766 -23.50 -49.56 8.42
CA TYR A 766 -24.13 -48.89 9.56
C TYR A 766 -23.67 -49.47 10.90
N PHE A 767 -23.81 -50.80 11.09
CA PHE A 767 -23.41 -51.43 12.36
C PHE A 767 -21.90 -51.33 12.59
N PHE A 768 -21.11 -51.42 11.53
CA PHE A 768 -19.67 -51.22 11.65
C PHE A 768 -19.31 -49.80 12.12
N LEU A 769 -19.96 -48.77 11.56
CA LEU A 769 -19.81 -47.40 12.05
C LEU A 769 -20.20 -47.29 13.54
N ALA A 770 -21.35 -47.84 13.92
CA ALA A 770 -21.87 -47.76 15.28
C ALA A 770 -20.95 -48.46 16.31
N VAL A 771 -20.41 -49.64 15.96
CA VAL A 771 -19.44 -50.37 16.78
C VAL A 771 -18.14 -49.58 16.93
N ILE A 772 -17.61 -48.98 15.85
CA ILE A 772 -16.39 -48.17 15.95
C ILE A 772 -16.65 -46.93 16.82
N PHE A 773 -17.82 -46.28 16.66
CA PHE A 773 -18.20 -45.09 17.42
C PHE A 773 -18.19 -45.34 18.93
N ILE A 774 -18.88 -46.38 19.42
CA ILE A 774 -18.95 -46.67 20.86
C ILE A 774 -17.58 -47.04 21.46
N ASN A 775 -16.72 -47.67 20.67
CA ASN A 775 -15.39 -48.12 21.10
C ASN A 775 -14.31 -47.03 21.04
N GLN A 776 -14.64 -45.80 20.64
CA GLN A 776 -13.67 -44.70 20.60
C GLN A 776 -13.13 -44.36 22.00
N LEU A 777 -11.80 -44.24 22.10
CA LEU A 777 -11.12 -43.82 23.34
C LEU A 777 -11.57 -42.45 23.85
N CYS A 778 -11.90 -41.51 22.96
CA CYS A 778 -12.34 -40.17 23.35
C CYS A 778 -13.76 -40.11 23.95
N LEU A 779 -14.52 -41.20 23.87
CA LEU A 779 -15.85 -41.37 24.47
C LEU A 779 -15.82 -42.25 25.73
N GLN A 780 -14.68 -42.84 26.10
CA GLN A 780 -14.52 -43.60 27.35
C GLN A 780 -14.38 -42.62 28.53
N LEU A 781 -15.50 -42.06 28.98
CA LEU A 781 -15.56 -40.98 29.98
C LEU A 781 -14.97 -41.38 31.34
N GLU A 782 -14.89 -42.67 31.63
CA GLU A 782 -14.19 -43.26 32.78
C GLU A 782 -12.68 -42.97 32.80
N MET A 783 -12.08 -42.68 31.64
CA MET A 783 -10.66 -42.31 31.51
C MET A 783 -10.43 -40.81 31.73
N PHE A 784 -11.48 -40.00 31.89
CA PHE A 784 -11.37 -38.55 32.08
C PHE A 784 -11.31 -38.18 33.56
N THR A 785 -10.69 -37.03 33.85
CA THR A 785 -10.75 -36.46 35.20
C THR A 785 -12.21 -36.13 35.58
N PRO A 786 -12.57 -36.17 36.88
CA PRO A 786 -13.95 -35.92 37.33
C PRO A 786 -14.53 -34.60 36.80
N SER A 787 -13.73 -33.53 36.81
CA SER A 787 -14.13 -32.21 36.30
C SER A 787 -14.37 -32.20 34.78
N LYS A 788 -13.54 -32.92 34.01
CA LYS A 788 -13.70 -33.03 32.55
C LYS A 788 -14.91 -33.88 32.22
N LYS A 789 -15.09 -35.03 32.88
CA LYS A 789 -16.26 -35.90 32.75
C LYS A 789 -17.56 -35.15 33.00
N LYS A 790 -17.65 -34.40 34.12
CA LYS A 790 -18.83 -33.60 34.47
C LYS A 790 -19.18 -32.60 33.35
N LYS A 791 -18.21 -31.82 32.87
CA LYS A 791 -18.43 -30.83 31.80
C LYS A 791 -18.89 -31.47 30.47
N VAL A 792 -18.37 -32.65 30.13
CA VAL A 792 -18.76 -33.35 28.90
C VAL A 792 -20.20 -33.86 29.01
N LEU A 793 -20.56 -34.48 30.13
CA LEU A 793 -21.91 -34.96 30.38
C LEU A 793 -22.94 -33.82 30.41
N GLU A 794 -22.62 -32.69 31.03
CA GLU A 794 -23.49 -31.51 31.06
C GLU A 794 -23.77 -30.94 29.66
N LYS A 795 -22.80 -31.05 28.74
CA LYS A 795 -22.90 -30.44 27.40
C LYS A 795 -23.45 -31.37 26.33
N TYR A 796 -23.06 -32.64 26.34
CA TYR A 796 -23.37 -33.60 25.26
C TYR A 796 -24.07 -34.87 25.75
N GLY A 797 -24.21 -35.07 27.06
CA GLY A 797 -24.62 -36.36 27.62
C GLY A 797 -23.58 -37.46 27.39
N ASP A 798 -23.97 -38.71 27.67
CA ASP A 798 -23.16 -39.88 27.28
C ASP A 798 -23.58 -40.37 25.89
N MET A 799 -22.86 -39.88 24.87
CA MET A 799 -23.13 -40.23 23.48
C MET A 799 -23.03 -41.74 23.19
N ARG A 800 -22.30 -42.53 24.01
CA ARG A 800 -22.26 -44.00 23.85
C ARG A 800 -23.60 -44.62 24.19
N VAL A 801 -24.29 -44.09 25.21
CA VAL A 801 -25.63 -44.57 25.61
C VAL A 801 -26.62 -44.31 24.48
N THR A 802 -26.61 -43.11 23.90
CA THR A 802 -27.48 -42.77 22.76
C THR A 802 -27.25 -43.72 21.58
N MET A 803 -25.99 -43.93 21.18
CA MET A 803 -25.67 -44.87 20.10
C MET A 803 -26.06 -46.32 20.46
N GLY A 804 -25.86 -46.74 21.72
CA GLY A 804 -26.22 -48.09 22.18
C GLY A 804 -27.73 -48.35 22.13
N CYS A 805 -28.54 -47.37 22.55
CA CYS A 805 -30.00 -47.42 22.42
C CYS A 805 -30.43 -47.51 20.96
N GLU A 806 -29.76 -46.77 20.08
CA GLU A 806 -30.06 -46.78 18.65
C GLU A 806 -29.67 -48.11 17.99
N ILE A 807 -28.50 -48.67 18.30
CA ILE A 807 -28.11 -50.03 17.86
C ILE A 807 -29.16 -51.05 18.32
N PHE A 808 -29.60 -50.97 19.58
CA PHE A 808 -30.61 -51.88 20.12
C PHE A 808 -31.94 -51.76 19.36
N SER A 809 -32.41 -50.53 19.13
CA SER A 809 -33.63 -50.28 18.35
C SER A 809 -33.53 -50.82 16.93
N MET A 810 -32.42 -50.53 16.23
CA MET A 810 -32.19 -51.00 14.87
C MET A 810 -32.01 -52.51 14.79
N TRP A 811 -31.42 -53.13 15.81
CA TRP A 811 -31.29 -54.59 15.91
C TRP A 811 -32.63 -55.29 16.12
N GLN A 812 -33.50 -54.76 16.98
CA GLN A 812 -34.84 -55.30 17.18
C GLN A 812 -35.67 -55.32 15.90
N ASN A 813 -35.50 -54.30 15.05
CA ASN A 813 -36.19 -54.20 13.77
C ASN A 813 -35.76 -55.28 12.74
N LEU A 814 -34.59 -55.93 12.92
CA LEU A 814 -34.14 -57.00 12.01
C LEU A 814 -34.90 -58.32 12.16
N GLY A 815 -35.69 -58.51 13.22
CA GLY A 815 -36.46 -59.75 13.42
C GLY A 815 -35.60 -61.02 13.34
N ASN A 816 -35.95 -61.96 12.46
CA ASN A 816 -35.24 -63.23 12.23
C ASN A 816 -34.15 -63.17 11.14
N LEU A 817 -33.91 -62.02 10.51
CA LEU A 817 -32.81 -61.82 9.54
C LEU A 817 -31.37 -61.98 10.10
N PRO A 818 -31.07 -61.88 11.42
CA PRO A 818 -29.71 -62.11 11.96
C PRO A 818 -29.13 -63.51 11.64
N ILE A 819 -30.00 -64.51 11.41
CA ILE A 819 -29.60 -65.89 11.07
C ILE A 819 -29.07 -65.96 9.62
N SER A 820 -29.54 -65.08 8.73
CA SER A 820 -29.09 -64.97 7.33
C SER A 820 -27.80 -64.14 7.18
N ILE A 821 -27.55 -63.21 8.10
CA ILE A 821 -26.34 -62.36 8.14
C ILE A 821 -25.10 -63.18 8.53
N SER A 822 -25.26 -64.17 9.42
CA SER A 822 -24.20 -65.09 9.81
C SER A 822 -23.93 -66.17 8.75
N SER A 823 -24.93 -66.59 7.98
CA SER A 823 -24.75 -67.54 6.87
C SER A 823 -24.02 -66.93 5.66
N GLN A 824 -24.32 -65.69 5.27
CA GLN A 824 -23.62 -65.01 4.17
C GLN A 824 -22.16 -64.65 4.48
N ARG A 825 -21.80 -64.47 5.76
CA ARG A 825 -20.41 -64.19 6.17
C ARG A 825 -19.50 -65.42 6.03
N ASN A 826 -20.06 -66.62 6.14
CA ASN A 826 -19.33 -67.89 6.00
C ASN A 826 -19.12 -68.33 4.54
N GLU A 827 -19.88 -67.81 3.58
CA GLU A 827 -19.74 -68.19 2.16
C GLU A 827 -18.63 -67.42 1.41
N ARG A 828 -18.02 -66.38 2.00
CA ARG A 828 -17.01 -65.51 1.33
C ARG A 828 -15.54 -65.83 1.64
N THR A 829 -15.22 -66.91 2.34
CA THR A 829 -13.82 -67.36 2.48
C THR A 829 -13.53 -68.52 1.54
N PRO A 830 -12.72 -68.33 0.48
CA PRO A 830 -12.16 -69.46 -0.26
C PRO A 830 -11.15 -70.16 0.65
N SER A 831 -11.42 -71.43 0.91
CA SER A 831 -10.52 -72.40 1.48
C SER A 831 -9.28 -72.62 0.59
N GLU A 832 -8.15 -72.85 1.27
CA GLU A 832 -6.86 -73.38 0.77
C GLU A 832 -5.95 -72.48 -0.09
N LYS A 833 -4.80 -72.06 0.48
CA LYS A 833 -3.45 -72.63 0.17
C LYS A 833 -2.27 -71.91 0.86
N ILE A 834 -1.38 -72.74 1.43
CA ILE A 834 0.10 -72.59 1.54
C ILE A 834 0.73 -71.92 2.79
N LYS A 835 1.13 -72.81 3.72
CA LYS A 835 2.39 -72.89 4.49
C LYS A 835 3.57 -71.98 4.06
N LYS A 836 4.16 -71.20 5.00
CA LYS A 836 5.49 -71.41 5.68
C LYS A 836 6.15 -70.08 6.15
N LYS A 837 6.75 -70.18 7.37
CA LYS A 837 7.86 -69.39 7.98
C LYS A 837 7.50 -67.95 8.41
N SER A 838 7.91 -67.42 9.56
CA SER A 838 8.69 -67.90 10.73
C SER A 838 8.69 -66.79 11.79
N THR A 839 8.84 -67.20 13.06
CA THR A 839 9.40 -66.47 14.23
C THR A 839 8.64 -65.27 14.85
N THR A 840 7.96 -65.58 15.97
CA THR A 840 7.77 -64.78 17.20
C THR A 840 9.12 -64.33 17.83
N PRO A 841 9.19 -63.42 18.83
CA PRO A 841 8.16 -63.15 19.86
C PRO A 841 7.99 -61.69 20.34
N SER A 842 6.76 -61.35 20.76
CA SER A 842 6.53 -60.55 21.97
C SER A 842 5.06 -60.70 22.38
N GLY A 843 4.87 -61.12 23.63
CA GLY A 843 3.55 -61.27 24.22
C GLY A 843 3.02 -59.95 24.78
N GLN A 844 1.71 -59.78 24.74
CA GLN A 844 0.90 -59.41 25.91
C GLN A 844 -0.60 -59.52 25.58
N ASN A 845 -1.21 -60.55 26.18
CA ASN A 845 -2.54 -60.64 26.78
C ASN A 845 -3.75 -60.07 26.04
N TYR A 846 -4.46 -60.97 25.36
CA TYR A 846 -5.92 -60.90 25.20
C TYR A 846 -6.60 -61.25 26.54
N TYR A 847 -7.37 -60.32 27.10
CA TYR A 847 -8.45 -60.66 28.02
C TYR A 847 -9.76 -60.59 27.24
N ALA A 848 -10.29 -61.78 26.95
CA ALA A 848 -11.68 -61.96 26.62
C ALA A 848 -12.53 -61.69 27.87
N LEU A 849 -13.59 -60.88 27.73
CA LEU A 849 -14.70 -60.84 28.67
C LEU A 849 -15.99 -61.08 27.88
N LYS A 850 -16.42 -62.34 27.93
CA LYS A 850 -17.83 -62.72 27.94
C LYS A 850 -18.50 -62.00 29.12
N TYR A 851 -19.69 -61.43 28.93
CA TYR A 851 -20.90 -61.85 29.66
C TYR A 851 -22.15 -61.18 29.06
N THR A 852 -23.12 -62.05 28.77
CA THR A 852 -24.58 -61.90 28.53
C THR A 852 -25.06 -60.98 27.43
#